data_AF-A0A968MUU7-F1
#
_entry.id   AF-A0A968MUU7-F1
#
_cell.length_a   1.000
_cell.length_b   1.000
_cell.length_c   1.000
_cell.angle_alpha   90.00
_cell.angle_beta   90.00
_cell.angle_gamma   90.00
#
_symmetry.space_group_name_H-M   'P 1'
#
loop_
_entity.id
_entity.type
_entity.pdbx_description
1 polymer ?
#
loop_
_entity_poly.entity_id
_entity_poly.type
_entity_poly.pdbx_seq_one_letter_code
_entity_poly.pdbx_strand_id
1 'polypeptide(L)'
;MKSFTQLEFQRLVVVANRLPFKFVPLNDTFVAEQNSGGLVSAVLALSENKLSANNKASDILWIGTGDIPEKYENPKGFELANVEVPKSQYDEYYEGFSNDTIWPLFHYFPSIVTFNQVTFQSYMEVNKLFAHKINELLQPNDLVWIHDYQLMALPAMIRENNPDANIGFFLHIPFPSYEIFRLLPRKWSEAILKGIIGADLIGFHTNDYTQHFIKSVKRTLGYDCTGNIINTGDRIARADAFPISIDYDKFHNQDDPKIIDEKHNLHEQLRGNKLIFSVDRLDYTKGILKRLLAYEFFLDNYPNWQENVVFNMVVIPSRDNIPRYKDMKNEIEATVGRINGKFSNLSWRPVIYQYKSLSFHELLALYATSDVGLITPLRDGMNLVAKEYIASQTDRVGMLILSEMAGASVELTEALIINPTDIEEVAESINIALEMPKDEKLHKIQRMQQRIRDYNVYTWANDFFSQASKIYKQQMQLQARYIDPKINGKISEAYQEASSRIIFLDYDGTLIPFAKYPEQALLSNDARKLITSMASDARNKIVIISGRDKSFLENQFTDMNLTLVAEHGLFIKHPYETWKSLVRFETGWKDKVFPVLRDYVDRCSGSFIEEKMHRWFGISGMWTRILFSCVSMG
;
A
#
# COMPACT_ATOMS: atom_id res chain seq x y z
N MET A 1 -21.91 -5.97 -15.16
CA MET A 1 -20.90 -4.92 -14.92
C MET A 1 -21.50 -3.87 -14.00
N LYS A 2 -20.96 -3.68 -12.79
CA LYS A 2 -21.23 -2.45 -12.04
C LYS A 2 -20.60 -1.32 -12.86
N SER A 3 -21.39 -0.35 -13.30
CA SER A 3 -20.86 0.84 -13.98
C SER A 3 -19.80 1.47 -13.10
N PHE A 4 -18.64 1.80 -13.67
CA PHE A 4 -17.63 2.62 -13.00
C PHE A 4 -18.34 3.81 -12.35
N THR A 5 -18.28 3.92 -11.01
CA THR A 5 -18.71 5.12 -10.30
C THR A 5 -17.99 6.30 -10.96
N GLN A 6 -18.69 7.41 -11.18
CA GLN A 6 -18.16 8.59 -11.87
C GLN A 6 -16.80 8.99 -11.28
N LEU A 7 -15.71 8.60 -11.95
CA LEU A 7 -14.35 8.82 -11.50
C LEU A 7 -14.07 10.31 -11.62
N GLU A 8 -13.71 10.97 -10.52
CA GLU A 8 -13.62 12.44 -10.46
C GLU A 8 -12.26 13.02 -10.86
N PHE A 9 -11.29 12.18 -11.24
CA PHE A 9 -10.02 12.63 -11.81
C PHE A 9 -10.13 12.77 -13.33
N GLN A 10 -9.42 13.76 -13.90
CA GLN A 10 -9.45 14.02 -15.34
C GLN A 10 -8.62 13.01 -16.11
N ARG A 11 -7.44 12.67 -15.60
CA ARG A 11 -6.52 11.69 -16.21
C ARG A 11 -5.87 10.83 -15.13
N LEU A 12 -5.67 9.55 -15.45
CA LEU A 12 -4.98 8.59 -14.60
C LEU A 12 -3.51 8.52 -15.04
N VAL A 13 -2.60 8.81 -14.11
CA VAL A 13 -1.15 8.67 -14.33
C VAL A 13 -0.68 7.41 -13.62
N VAL A 14 -0.55 6.30 -14.35
CA VAL A 14 -0.05 5.04 -13.81
C VAL A 14 1.47 5.05 -13.83
N VAL A 15 2.10 4.77 -12.69
CA VAL A 15 3.55 4.73 -12.57
C VAL A 15 3.97 3.36 -12.06
N ALA A 16 4.78 2.66 -12.86
CA ALA A 16 5.33 1.36 -12.50
C ALA A 16 6.78 1.27 -12.97
N ASN A 17 7.55 0.31 -12.43
CA ASN A 17 8.95 0.15 -12.79
C ASN A 17 9.17 -0.03 -14.30
N ARG A 18 8.26 -0.73 -14.99
CA ARG A 18 8.33 -0.99 -16.43
C ARG A 18 7.11 -0.47 -17.18
N LEU A 19 7.30 -0.17 -18.46
CA LEU A 19 6.21 0.07 -19.39
C LEU A 19 5.33 -1.18 -19.56
N PRO A 20 4.04 -1.02 -19.91
CA PRO A 20 3.07 -2.11 -19.94
C PRO A 20 3.13 -2.94 -21.23
N PHE A 21 3.93 -2.52 -22.21
CA PHE A 21 4.04 -3.16 -23.51
C PHE A 21 5.50 -3.52 -23.83
N LYS A 22 5.66 -4.59 -24.60
CA LYS A 22 6.88 -4.90 -25.34
C LYS A 22 6.65 -4.55 -26.81
N PHE A 23 7.60 -3.87 -27.43
CA PHE A 23 7.50 -3.52 -28.85
C PHE A 23 8.11 -4.63 -29.70
N VAL A 24 7.31 -5.21 -30.59
CA VAL A 24 7.73 -6.27 -31.52
C VAL A 24 7.78 -5.70 -32.95
N PRO A 25 8.83 -5.97 -33.74
CA PRO A 25 8.90 -5.50 -35.12
C PRO A 25 7.75 -6.07 -35.96
N LEU A 26 7.06 -5.20 -36.70
CA LEU A 26 6.08 -5.53 -37.73
C LEU A 26 6.35 -4.69 -38.97
N ASN A 27 6.95 -5.30 -40.00
CA ASN A 27 7.41 -4.63 -41.21
C ASN A 27 8.35 -3.45 -40.87
N ASP A 28 8.06 -2.24 -41.38
CA ASP A 28 8.81 -1.00 -41.12
C ASP A 28 8.36 -0.27 -39.83
N THR A 29 7.59 -0.93 -38.96
CA THR A 29 7.00 -0.37 -37.74
C THR A 29 7.14 -1.33 -36.55
N PHE A 30 6.74 -0.89 -35.36
CA PHE A 30 6.64 -1.74 -34.18
C PHE A 30 5.20 -1.80 -33.68
N VAL A 31 4.77 -2.97 -33.24
CA VAL A 31 3.47 -3.16 -32.56
C VAL A 31 3.71 -3.38 -31.07
N ALA A 32 2.88 -2.72 -30.26
CA ALA A 32 2.86 -2.88 -28.82
C ALA A 32 2.15 -4.20 -28.44
N GLU A 33 2.92 -5.19 -27.98
CA GLU A 33 2.40 -6.42 -27.38
C GLU A 33 2.29 -6.24 -25.86
N GLN A 34 1.13 -6.55 -25.30
CA GLN A 34 0.88 -6.38 -23.87
C GLN A 34 1.75 -7.31 -23.03
N ASN A 35 2.43 -6.77 -22.02
CA ASN A 35 3.08 -7.60 -21.00
C ASN A 35 2.03 -8.34 -20.16
N SER A 36 2.28 -9.60 -19.86
CA SER A 36 1.42 -10.43 -19.01
C SER A 36 1.38 -9.88 -17.58
N GLY A 37 0.17 -9.56 -17.09
CA GLY A 37 -0.04 -9.08 -15.71
C GLY A 37 -1.44 -8.55 -15.42
N GLY A 38 -1.90 -8.75 -14.17
CA GLY A 38 -3.22 -8.31 -13.71
C GLY A 38 -3.40 -6.79 -13.72
N LEU A 39 -2.35 -6.03 -13.36
CA LEU A 39 -2.39 -4.56 -13.36
C LEU A 39 -2.64 -3.97 -14.76
N VAL A 40 -1.86 -4.41 -15.76
CA VAL A 40 -1.99 -3.91 -17.13
C VAL A 40 -3.38 -4.22 -17.68
N SER A 41 -3.89 -5.42 -17.43
CA SER A 41 -5.24 -5.83 -17.84
C SER A 41 -6.34 -5.01 -17.17
N ALA A 42 -6.19 -4.70 -15.88
CA ALA A 42 -7.10 -3.82 -15.16
C ALA A 42 -7.17 -2.43 -15.80
N VAL A 43 -6.00 -1.83 -16.03
CA VAL A 43 -5.88 -0.46 -16.56
C VAL A 43 -6.35 -0.40 -18.02
N LEU A 44 -6.08 -1.42 -18.83
CA LEU A 44 -6.59 -1.52 -20.21
C LEU A 44 -8.11 -1.53 -20.27
N ALA A 45 -8.77 -2.32 -19.43
CA ALA A 45 -10.23 -2.32 -19.41
C ALA A 45 -10.83 -1.00 -18.92
N LEU A 46 -10.11 -0.22 -18.09
CA LEU A 46 -10.52 1.14 -17.76
C LEU A 46 -10.55 2.03 -19.02
N SER A 47 -9.51 1.92 -19.84
CA SER A 47 -9.42 2.63 -21.12
C SER A 47 -10.58 2.25 -22.04
N GLU A 48 -10.83 0.96 -22.25
CA GLU A 48 -11.90 0.47 -23.13
C GLU A 48 -13.31 0.89 -22.67
N ASN A 49 -13.57 0.88 -21.36
CA ASN A 49 -14.86 1.30 -20.82
C ASN A 49 -15.06 2.82 -20.86
N LYS A 50 -14.01 3.64 -20.62
CA LYS A 50 -14.11 5.11 -20.72
C LYS A 50 -14.19 5.62 -22.17
N LEU A 51 -13.55 4.94 -23.11
CA LEU A 51 -13.62 5.24 -24.56
C LEU A 51 -15.04 5.16 -25.12
N SER A 52 -15.98 4.51 -24.41
CA SER A 52 -17.40 4.49 -24.80
C SER A 52 -18.20 5.73 -24.36
N ALA A 53 -17.68 6.55 -23.44
CA ALA A 53 -18.47 7.61 -22.78
C ALA A 53 -18.12 9.03 -23.25
N ASN A 54 -16.88 9.35 -23.65
CA ASN A 54 -16.52 10.68 -24.16
C ASN A 54 -15.22 10.65 -25.00
N ASN A 55 -15.32 10.94 -26.30
CA ASN A 55 -14.20 11.11 -27.24
C ASN A 55 -13.28 12.30 -26.87
N LYS A 56 -12.43 12.16 -25.84
CA LYS A 56 -11.28 13.05 -25.59
C LYS A 56 -9.99 12.24 -25.51
N ALA A 57 -8.87 12.91 -25.78
CA ALA A 57 -7.51 12.35 -25.80
C ALA A 57 -7.21 11.53 -24.54
N SER A 58 -6.31 10.54 -24.68
CA SER A 58 -5.93 9.49 -23.72
C SER A 58 -6.14 9.84 -22.25
N ASP A 59 -7.16 9.26 -21.63
CA ASP A 59 -7.45 9.41 -20.19
C ASP A 59 -6.40 8.72 -19.29
N ILE A 60 -5.41 8.03 -19.87
CA ILE A 60 -4.38 7.25 -19.16
C ILE A 60 -2.98 7.56 -19.71
N LEU A 61 -2.10 8.02 -18.82
CA LEU A 61 -0.67 8.16 -19.05
C LEU A 61 0.07 7.09 -18.24
N TRP A 62 0.91 6.28 -18.88
CA TRP A 62 1.76 5.30 -18.21
C TRP A 62 3.22 5.73 -18.23
N ILE A 63 3.83 5.81 -17.05
CA ILE A 63 5.23 6.19 -16.86
C ILE A 63 6.00 4.98 -16.33
N GLY A 64 7.11 4.63 -16.99
CA GLY A 64 7.96 3.51 -16.59
C GLY A 64 9.24 3.44 -17.41
N THR A 65 10.14 2.52 -17.04
CA THR A 65 11.33 2.24 -17.86
C THR A 65 10.99 1.30 -19.02
N GLY A 66 11.60 1.54 -20.17
CA GLY A 66 11.57 0.63 -21.31
C GLY A 66 11.87 1.35 -22.61
N ASP A 67 12.28 0.60 -23.63
CA ASP A 67 12.59 1.18 -24.93
C ASP A 67 11.29 1.47 -25.70
N ILE A 68 11.03 2.74 -25.98
CA ILE A 68 9.96 3.17 -26.88
C ILE A 68 10.60 3.49 -28.23
N PRO A 69 10.30 2.74 -29.31
CA PRO A 69 10.85 3.04 -30.63
C PRO A 69 10.29 4.36 -31.19
N GLU A 70 11.00 5.00 -32.11
CA GLU A 70 10.55 6.28 -32.72
C GLU A 70 9.22 6.14 -33.49
N LYS A 71 8.97 4.97 -34.08
CA LYS A 71 7.75 4.66 -34.83
C LYS A 71 7.11 3.39 -34.28
N TYR A 72 5.93 3.52 -33.70
CA TYR A 72 5.09 2.40 -33.27
C TYR A 72 3.61 2.72 -33.45
N GLU A 73 2.82 1.66 -33.56
CA GLU A 73 1.37 1.76 -33.45
C GLU A 73 0.98 1.98 -31.98
N ASN A 74 0.50 3.18 -31.65
CA ASN A 74 0.17 3.52 -30.27
C ASN A 74 -1.02 2.68 -29.78
N PRO A 75 -0.90 1.95 -28.65
CA PRO A 75 -2.04 1.27 -28.05
C PRO A 75 -3.18 2.25 -27.77
N LYS A 76 -4.39 1.91 -28.24
CA LYS A 76 -5.55 2.82 -28.14
C LYS A 76 -5.84 3.18 -26.68
N GLY A 77 -5.92 4.48 -26.41
CA GLY A 77 -6.27 5.03 -25.10
C GLY A 77 -5.12 5.08 -24.09
N PHE A 78 -3.88 4.89 -24.52
CA PHE A 78 -2.69 5.06 -23.69
C PHE A 78 -1.74 6.12 -24.27
N GLU A 79 -1.21 6.94 -23.38
CA GLU A 79 0.04 7.67 -23.59
C GLU A 79 1.15 6.98 -22.80
N LEU A 80 2.32 6.80 -23.41
CA LEU A 80 3.48 6.17 -22.78
C LEU A 80 4.58 7.21 -22.62
N ALA A 81 5.20 7.24 -21.45
CA ALA A 81 6.37 8.05 -21.18
C ALA A 81 7.48 7.20 -20.56
N ASN A 82 8.63 7.18 -21.24
CA ASN A 82 9.82 6.49 -20.75
C ASN A 82 10.55 7.32 -19.68
N VAL A 83 11.06 6.64 -18.66
CA VAL A 83 12.07 7.17 -17.74
C VAL A 83 13.41 6.55 -18.13
N GLU A 84 14.30 7.37 -18.69
CA GLU A 84 15.64 6.92 -19.07
C GLU A 84 16.50 6.75 -17.82
N VAL A 85 17.01 5.54 -17.63
CA VAL A 85 17.90 5.19 -16.52
C VAL A 85 19.16 4.53 -17.09
N PRO A 86 20.37 5.04 -16.76
CA PRO A 86 21.61 4.39 -17.17
C PRO A 86 21.66 2.94 -16.70
N LYS A 87 22.10 2.02 -17.57
CA LYS A 87 22.08 0.58 -17.29
C LYS A 87 22.74 0.21 -15.95
N SER A 88 23.94 0.73 -15.67
CA SER A 88 24.65 0.46 -14.42
C SER A 88 23.84 0.89 -13.18
N GLN A 89 23.16 2.03 -13.27
CA GLN A 89 22.31 2.54 -12.21
C GLN A 89 21.05 1.69 -12.07
N TYR A 90 20.43 1.30 -13.20
CA TYR A 90 19.26 0.41 -13.22
C TYR A 90 19.58 -0.94 -12.57
N ASP A 91 20.75 -1.52 -12.84
CA ASP A 91 21.18 -2.80 -12.24
C ASP A 91 21.33 -2.67 -10.72
N GLU A 92 22.00 -1.61 -10.22
CA GLU A 92 22.13 -1.35 -8.76
C GLU A 92 20.78 -1.08 -8.07
N TYR A 93 19.83 -0.45 -8.76
CA TYR A 93 18.50 -0.15 -8.25
C TYR A 93 17.59 -1.39 -8.27
N TYR A 94 17.52 -2.09 -9.40
CA TYR A 94 16.57 -3.16 -9.66
C TYR A 94 17.11 -4.51 -9.19
N GLU A 95 18.27 -4.94 -9.67
CA GLU A 95 18.89 -6.19 -9.22
C GLU A 95 19.42 -6.04 -7.79
N GLY A 96 20.06 -4.91 -7.48
CA GLY A 96 20.56 -4.59 -6.15
C GLY A 96 19.46 -4.28 -5.12
N PHE A 97 19.15 -3.02 -4.85
CA PHE A 97 18.33 -2.67 -3.67
C PHE A 97 16.92 -3.28 -3.72
N SER A 98 16.28 -3.26 -4.89
CA SER A 98 14.92 -3.80 -5.03
C SER A 98 14.89 -5.32 -4.83
N ASN A 99 15.74 -6.08 -5.52
CA ASN A 99 15.66 -7.55 -5.55
C ASN A 99 16.61 -8.28 -4.57
N ASP A 100 17.71 -7.68 -4.15
CA ASP A 100 18.64 -8.24 -3.15
C ASP A 100 18.42 -7.68 -1.73
N THR A 101 17.79 -6.52 -1.57
CA THR A 101 17.46 -5.97 -0.24
C THR A 101 15.98 -6.10 0.10
N ILE A 102 15.10 -5.45 -0.69
CA ILE A 102 13.68 -5.33 -0.35
C ILE A 102 12.93 -6.65 -0.55
N TRP A 103 13.06 -7.28 -1.73
CA TRP A 103 12.37 -8.53 -2.04
C TRP A 103 12.61 -9.64 -0.99
N PRO A 104 13.85 -10.06 -0.65
CA PRO A 104 14.07 -11.09 0.36
C PRO A 104 13.53 -10.68 1.73
N LEU A 105 13.74 -9.43 2.14
CA LEU A 105 13.33 -8.97 3.46
C LEU A 105 11.80 -8.97 3.62
N PHE A 106 11.09 -8.43 2.62
CA PHE A 106 9.63 -8.32 2.64
C PHE A 106 8.96 -9.70 2.54
N HIS A 107 9.66 -10.69 1.98
CA HIS A 107 9.22 -12.09 1.92
C HIS A 107 9.75 -12.95 3.08
N TYR A 108 10.34 -12.36 4.13
CA TYR A 108 10.74 -13.02 5.37
C TYR A 108 11.95 -13.97 5.21
N PHE A 109 12.87 -13.60 4.33
CA PHE A 109 14.15 -14.29 4.16
C PHE A 109 15.31 -13.37 4.56
N PRO A 110 15.45 -12.99 5.84
CA PRO A 110 16.49 -12.05 6.29
C PRO A 110 17.92 -12.58 6.11
N SER A 111 18.10 -13.91 6.11
CA SER A 111 19.41 -14.56 5.98
C SER A 111 20.12 -14.32 4.65
N ILE A 112 19.41 -13.76 3.67
CA ILE A 112 19.86 -13.60 2.29
C ILE A 112 19.74 -12.16 1.80
N VAL A 113 19.46 -11.24 2.72
CA VAL A 113 19.35 -9.81 2.42
C VAL A 113 20.75 -9.23 2.29
N THR A 114 21.00 -8.53 1.19
CA THR A 114 22.24 -7.76 1.00
C THR A 114 22.00 -6.31 1.39
N PHE A 115 22.71 -5.82 2.41
CA PHE A 115 22.67 -4.41 2.80
C PHE A 115 23.84 -3.66 2.15
N ASN A 116 23.58 -2.94 1.06
CA ASN A 116 24.58 -2.15 0.35
C ASN A 116 24.14 -0.67 0.21
N GLN A 117 25.00 0.25 0.66
CA GLN A 117 24.73 1.69 0.62
C GLN A 117 24.72 2.24 -0.82
N VAL A 118 25.52 1.68 -1.73
CA VAL A 118 25.56 2.10 -3.15
C VAL A 118 24.23 1.79 -3.82
N THR A 119 23.70 0.57 -3.62
CA THR A 119 22.42 0.18 -4.20
C THR A 119 21.26 0.98 -3.60
N PHE A 120 21.29 1.30 -2.29
CA PHE A 120 20.31 2.21 -1.68
C PHE A 120 20.38 3.62 -2.27
N GLN A 121 21.58 4.16 -2.51
CA GLN A 121 21.73 5.47 -3.14
C GLN A 121 21.16 5.45 -4.57
N SER A 122 21.51 4.44 -5.37
CA SER A 122 20.95 4.25 -6.71
C SER A 122 19.42 4.17 -6.67
N TYR A 123 18.85 3.48 -5.68
CA TYR A 123 17.40 3.40 -5.50
C TYR A 123 16.74 4.77 -5.30
N MET A 124 17.32 5.61 -4.47
CA MET A 124 16.83 6.97 -4.25
C MET A 124 17.00 7.83 -5.52
N GLU A 125 18.15 7.74 -6.21
CA GLU A 125 18.39 8.51 -7.43
C GLU A 125 17.46 8.10 -8.59
N VAL A 126 17.18 6.81 -8.77
CA VAL A 126 16.20 6.35 -9.78
C VAL A 126 14.80 6.86 -9.44
N ASN A 127 14.37 6.79 -8.17
CA ASN A 127 13.09 7.36 -7.75
C ASN A 127 13.02 8.88 -8.03
N LYS A 128 14.13 9.63 -7.92
CA LYS A 128 14.18 11.05 -8.33
C LYS A 128 14.02 11.25 -9.83
N LEU A 129 14.60 10.38 -10.67
CA LEU A 129 14.40 10.44 -12.12
C LEU A 129 12.93 10.24 -12.49
N PHE A 130 12.25 9.29 -11.85
CA PHE A 130 10.81 9.11 -11.96
C PHE A 130 10.04 10.37 -11.52
N ALA A 131 10.39 10.94 -10.36
CA ALA A 131 9.75 12.16 -9.85
C ALA A 131 9.93 13.34 -10.82
N HIS A 132 11.14 13.52 -11.37
CA HIS A 132 11.43 14.55 -12.36
C HIS A 132 10.54 14.38 -13.59
N LYS A 133 10.45 13.15 -14.13
CA LYS A 133 9.62 12.88 -15.30
C LYS A 133 8.14 13.11 -15.06
N ILE A 134 7.64 12.77 -13.87
CA ILE A 134 6.26 13.01 -13.49
C ILE A 134 5.99 14.51 -13.38
N ASN A 135 6.89 15.29 -12.77
CA ASN A 135 6.72 16.74 -12.63
C ASN A 135 6.63 17.47 -13.98
N GLU A 136 7.31 16.98 -15.02
CA GLU A 136 7.19 17.52 -16.39
C GLU A 136 5.80 17.30 -17.01
N LEU A 137 5.15 16.19 -16.64
CA LEU A 137 3.95 15.69 -17.32
C LEU A 137 2.66 15.90 -16.51
N LEU A 138 2.77 16.13 -15.21
CA LEU A 138 1.64 16.20 -14.28
C LEU A 138 0.74 17.41 -14.60
N GLN A 139 -0.56 17.18 -14.59
CA GLN A 139 -1.58 18.20 -14.81
C GLN A 139 -2.47 18.34 -13.57
N PRO A 140 -3.12 19.50 -13.36
CA PRO A 140 -4.09 19.68 -12.29
C PRO A 140 -5.22 18.64 -12.37
N ASN A 141 -5.60 18.06 -11.22
CA ASN A 141 -6.61 17.00 -11.09
C ASN A 141 -6.25 15.63 -11.71
N ASP A 142 -4.97 15.39 -11.98
CA ASP A 142 -4.46 14.03 -12.22
C ASP A 142 -4.56 13.20 -10.95
N LEU A 143 -4.88 11.91 -11.11
CA LEU A 143 -4.63 10.89 -10.08
C LEU A 143 -3.34 10.16 -10.45
N VAL A 144 -2.30 10.31 -9.63
CA VAL A 144 -1.04 9.55 -9.79
C VAL A 144 -1.16 8.24 -9.03
N TRP A 145 -1.12 7.11 -9.73
CA TRP A 145 -1.20 5.78 -9.14
C TRP A 145 0.12 5.03 -9.28
N ILE A 146 0.87 4.97 -8.19
CA ILE A 146 2.22 4.43 -8.12
C ILE A 146 2.17 2.98 -7.66
N HIS A 147 2.91 2.11 -8.35
CA HIS A 147 2.92 0.69 -8.08
C HIS A 147 4.27 0.17 -7.63
N ASP A 148 4.18 -0.59 -6.54
CA ASP A 148 5.11 -1.60 -6.07
C ASP A 148 6.43 -1.12 -5.43
N TYR A 149 7.15 -2.10 -4.88
CA TYR A 149 8.27 -1.89 -3.97
C TYR A 149 9.48 -1.16 -4.57
N GLN A 150 9.59 -1.11 -5.90
CA GLN A 150 10.69 -0.39 -6.54
C GLN A 150 10.51 1.14 -6.44
N LEU A 151 9.28 1.61 -6.23
CA LEU A 151 8.93 3.04 -6.23
C LEU A 151 8.41 3.55 -4.88
N MET A 152 8.83 2.96 -3.75
CA MET A 152 8.33 3.34 -2.42
C MET A 152 8.77 4.75 -1.99
N ALA A 153 9.88 5.27 -2.52
CA ALA A 153 10.36 6.62 -2.20
C ALA A 153 9.64 7.71 -3.02
N LEU A 154 9.09 7.34 -4.17
CA LEU A 154 8.53 8.25 -5.16
C LEU A 154 7.37 9.15 -4.66
N PRO A 155 6.39 8.68 -3.86
CA PRO A 155 5.24 9.52 -3.51
C PRO A 155 5.64 10.82 -2.79
N ALA A 156 6.58 10.74 -1.85
CA ALA A 156 7.11 11.93 -1.17
C ALA A 156 7.83 12.89 -2.13
N MET A 157 8.64 12.37 -3.06
CA MET A 157 9.39 13.18 -4.02
C MET A 157 8.49 13.96 -4.99
N ILE A 158 7.37 13.37 -5.40
CA ILE A 158 6.36 14.07 -6.21
C ILE A 158 5.73 15.18 -5.37
N ARG A 159 5.37 14.88 -4.12
CA ARG A 159 4.70 15.84 -3.22
C ARG A 159 5.57 17.02 -2.86
N GLU A 160 6.90 16.87 -2.79
CA GLU A 160 7.85 17.98 -2.56
C GLU A 160 7.67 19.12 -3.58
N ASN A 161 7.37 18.79 -4.84
CA ASN A 161 7.17 19.77 -5.91
C ASN A 161 5.68 20.05 -6.20
N ASN A 162 4.79 19.12 -5.82
CA ASN A 162 3.35 19.21 -6.06
C ASN A 162 2.59 18.91 -4.76
N PRO A 163 2.51 19.86 -3.80
CA PRO A 163 1.90 19.62 -2.49
C PRO A 163 0.45 19.14 -2.56
N ASP A 164 -0.28 19.58 -3.59
CA ASP A 164 -1.70 19.30 -3.82
C ASP A 164 -1.96 18.08 -4.73
N ALA A 165 -0.91 17.38 -5.16
CA ALA A 165 -1.06 16.19 -6.00
C ALA A 165 -1.90 15.12 -5.28
N ASN A 166 -2.81 14.50 -6.04
CA ASN A 166 -3.59 13.34 -5.61
C ASN A 166 -2.80 12.07 -5.93
N ILE A 167 -2.26 11.42 -4.90
CA ILE A 167 -1.31 10.32 -5.06
C ILE A 167 -1.86 9.07 -4.36
N GLY A 168 -2.04 8.00 -5.14
CA GLY A 168 -2.25 6.64 -4.65
C GLY A 168 -0.96 5.82 -4.78
N PHE A 169 -0.63 5.02 -3.76
CA PHE A 169 0.43 4.03 -3.81
C PHE A 169 -0.15 2.65 -3.55
N PHE A 170 0.30 1.63 -4.29
CA PHE A 170 -0.15 0.24 -4.08
C PHE A 170 1.04 -0.72 -4.05
N LEU A 171 1.20 -1.47 -2.95
CA LEU A 171 2.25 -2.48 -2.79
C LEU A 171 1.74 -3.88 -3.16
N HIS A 172 2.37 -4.53 -4.15
CA HIS A 172 1.93 -5.86 -4.62
C HIS A 172 2.63 -7.03 -3.91
N ILE A 173 3.74 -6.76 -3.23
CA ILE A 173 4.41 -7.74 -2.38
C ILE A 173 3.90 -7.65 -0.93
N PRO A 174 4.18 -8.65 -0.06
CA PRO A 174 3.85 -8.54 1.35
C PRO A 174 4.54 -7.33 2.00
N PHE A 175 3.88 -6.70 2.98
CA PHE A 175 4.57 -5.79 3.89
C PHE A 175 4.99 -6.54 5.16
N PRO A 176 6.28 -6.53 5.54
CA PRO A 176 6.77 -7.33 6.65
C PRO A 176 6.38 -6.76 8.00
N SER A 177 6.31 -7.64 9.01
CA SER A 177 6.10 -7.24 10.39
C SER A 177 7.22 -6.31 10.84
N TYR A 178 6.96 -5.48 11.86
CA TYR A 178 7.94 -4.52 12.35
C TYR A 178 9.29 -5.16 12.73
N GLU A 179 9.28 -6.39 13.28
CA GLU A 179 10.52 -7.08 13.69
C GLU A 179 11.41 -7.46 12.50
N ILE A 180 10.82 -7.76 11.34
CA ILE A 180 11.58 -7.99 10.11
C ILE A 180 11.93 -6.65 9.44
N PHE A 181 10.97 -5.72 9.36
CA PHE A 181 11.19 -4.42 8.73
C PHE A 181 12.34 -3.62 9.38
N ARG A 182 12.45 -3.65 10.71
CA ARG A 182 13.48 -2.94 11.47
C ARG A 182 14.91 -3.46 11.25
N LEU A 183 15.09 -4.57 10.53
CA LEU A 183 16.41 -5.05 10.11
C LEU A 183 17.04 -4.12 9.07
N LEU A 184 16.22 -3.33 8.35
CA LEU A 184 16.75 -2.26 7.50
C LEU A 184 17.56 -1.25 8.34
N PRO A 185 18.69 -0.76 7.83
CA PRO A 185 19.36 0.40 8.37
C PRO A 185 18.37 1.54 8.60
N ARG A 186 18.46 2.18 9.76
CA ARG A 186 17.47 3.17 10.22
C ARG A 186 17.15 4.23 9.16
N LYS A 187 18.18 4.81 8.55
CA LYS A 187 18.03 5.82 7.48
C LYS A 187 17.23 5.30 6.28
N TRP A 188 17.40 4.04 5.90
CA TRP A 188 16.69 3.44 4.76
C TRP A 188 15.24 3.16 5.11
N SER A 189 15.01 2.61 6.32
CA SER A 189 13.66 2.36 6.83
C SER A 189 12.84 3.65 6.94
N GLU A 190 13.45 4.74 7.43
CA GLU A 190 12.82 6.05 7.52
C GLU A 190 12.54 6.64 6.13
N ALA A 191 13.50 6.54 5.19
CA ALA A 191 13.32 7.03 3.83
C ALA A 191 12.18 6.32 3.10
N ILE A 192 12.09 4.98 3.22
CA ILE A 192 11.02 4.18 2.63
C ILE A 192 9.66 4.54 3.23
N LEU A 193 9.55 4.57 4.56
CA LEU A 193 8.27 4.88 5.21
C LEU A 193 7.81 6.31 4.89
N LYS A 194 8.73 7.29 4.94
CA LYS A 194 8.44 8.68 4.54
C LYS A 194 8.02 8.79 3.08
N GLY A 195 8.70 8.02 2.22
CA GLY A 195 8.35 7.87 0.82
C GLY A 195 6.90 7.45 0.62
N ILE A 196 6.50 6.33 1.25
CA ILE A 196 5.16 5.75 1.09
C ILE A 196 4.07 6.65 1.66
N ILE A 197 4.28 7.24 2.86
CA ILE A 197 3.28 8.16 3.46
C ILE A 197 3.16 9.50 2.71
N GLY A 198 4.00 9.74 1.70
CA GLY A 198 3.77 10.82 0.74
C GLY A 198 2.53 10.58 -0.12
N ALA A 199 1.97 9.37 -0.18
CA ALA A 199 0.69 9.10 -0.84
C ALA A 199 -0.50 9.46 0.06
N ASP A 200 -1.61 9.88 -0.56
CA ASP A 200 -2.89 10.11 0.12
C ASP A 200 -3.56 8.79 0.48
N LEU A 201 -3.55 7.84 -0.45
CA LEU A 201 -4.04 6.47 -0.26
C LEU A 201 -2.93 5.45 -0.50
N ILE A 202 -2.76 4.53 0.44
CA ILE A 202 -1.77 3.46 0.43
C ILE A 202 -2.55 2.13 0.45
N GLY A 203 -2.40 1.33 -0.60
CA GLY A 203 -3.07 0.04 -0.74
C GLY A 203 -2.13 -1.13 -0.52
N PHE A 204 -2.63 -2.14 0.20
CA PHE A 204 -2.00 -3.45 0.36
C PHE A 204 -2.98 -4.56 -0.05
N HIS A 205 -2.50 -5.79 -0.18
CA HIS A 205 -3.38 -6.92 -0.49
C HIS A 205 -4.23 -7.42 0.68
N THR A 206 -3.68 -7.42 1.89
CA THR A 206 -4.35 -7.99 3.07
C THR A 206 -4.33 -6.99 4.23
N ASN A 207 -5.27 -7.15 5.17
CA ASN A 207 -5.31 -6.32 6.36
C ASN A 207 -4.03 -6.48 7.20
N ASP A 208 -3.43 -7.66 7.25
CA ASP A 208 -2.18 -7.89 8.00
C ASP A 208 -1.04 -7.00 7.49
N TYR A 209 -0.89 -6.88 6.17
CA TYR A 209 0.13 -6.00 5.58
C TYR A 209 -0.13 -4.53 5.91
N THR A 210 -1.40 -4.11 5.87
CA THR A 210 -1.83 -2.77 6.30
C THR A 210 -1.45 -2.50 7.76
N GLN A 211 -1.77 -3.42 8.67
CA GLN A 211 -1.46 -3.27 10.09
C GLN A 211 0.05 -3.30 10.37
N HIS A 212 0.81 -4.14 9.66
CA HIS A 212 2.26 -4.15 9.74
C HIS A 212 2.86 -2.82 9.30
N PHE A 213 2.36 -2.22 8.22
CA PHE A 213 2.79 -0.91 7.75
C PHE A 213 2.50 0.18 8.77
N ILE A 214 1.26 0.28 9.26
CA ILE A 214 0.86 1.27 10.26
C ILE A 214 1.72 1.14 11.53
N LYS A 215 1.97 -0.09 11.99
CA LYS A 215 2.84 -0.36 13.14
C LYS A 215 4.27 0.10 12.88
N SER A 216 4.82 -0.13 11.70
CA SER A 216 6.15 0.31 11.31
C SER A 216 6.25 1.84 11.22
N VAL A 217 5.24 2.52 10.67
CA VAL A 217 5.15 3.99 10.68
C VAL A 217 5.15 4.53 12.10
N LYS A 218 4.27 4.01 12.96
CA LYS A 218 4.15 4.45 14.37
C LYS A 218 5.45 4.24 15.14
N ARG A 219 6.11 3.09 14.99
CA ARG A 219 7.33 2.73 15.74
C ARG A 219 8.59 3.43 15.22
N THR A 220 8.70 3.67 13.91
CA THR A 220 9.91 4.22 13.29
C THR A 220 9.84 5.74 13.16
N LEU A 221 8.69 6.29 12.76
CA LEU A 221 8.53 7.73 12.49
C LEU A 221 7.82 8.48 13.63
N GLY A 222 7.13 7.78 14.53
CA GLY A 222 6.47 8.40 15.68
C GLY A 222 5.17 9.15 15.34
N TYR A 223 4.62 8.99 14.14
CA TYR A 223 3.34 9.57 13.76
C TYR A 223 2.18 8.95 14.56
N ASP A 224 1.16 9.78 14.81
CA ASP A 224 -0.08 9.30 15.40
C ASP A 224 -0.91 8.58 14.34
N CYS A 225 -1.35 7.39 14.69
CA CYS A 225 -2.12 6.51 13.82
C CYS A 225 -3.42 6.12 14.54
N THR A 226 -4.55 6.58 14.01
CA THR A 226 -5.89 6.23 14.50
C THR A 226 -6.58 5.34 13.49
N GLY A 227 -6.73 4.05 13.82
CA GLY A 227 -7.18 3.05 12.87
C GLY A 227 -6.25 3.01 11.65
N ASN A 228 -6.84 3.18 10.47
CA ASN A 228 -6.14 3.17 9.18
C ASN A 228 -5.65 4.55 8.71
N ILE A 229 -5.80 5.58 9.55
CA ILE A 229 -5.40 6.97 9.25
C ILE A 229 -4.09 7.29 9.96
N ILE A 230 -3.13 7.80 9.20
CA ILE A 230 -1.82 8.28 9.65
C ILE A 230 -1.84 9.80 9.54
N ASN A 231 -1.66 10.48 10.67
CA ASN A 231 -1.60 11.94 10.70
C ASN A 231 -0.13 12.40 10.59
N THR A 232 0.22 13.04 9.46
CA THR A 232 1.58 13.57 9.22
C THR A 232 1.79 14.96 9.81
N GLY A 233 0.75 15.54 10.41
CA GLY A 233 0.72 16.89 10.99
C GLY A 233 0.01 17.88 10.08
N ASP A 234 0.41 17.92 8.81
CA ASP A 234 -0.13 18.79 7.76
C ASP A 234 -1.14 18.09 6.84
N ARG A 235 -1.14 16.76 6.82
CA ARG A 235 -2.00 15.92 5.97
C ARG A 235 -2.42 14.63 6.68
N ILE A 236 -3.37 13.95 6.05
CA ILE A 236 -3.74 12.58 6.39
C ILE A 236 -3.32 11.63 5.26
N ALA A 237 -2.68 10.53 5.61
CA ALA A 237 -2.48 9.39 4.72
C ALA A 237 -3.36 8.24 5.21
N ARG A 238 -4.02 7.51 4.31
CA ARG A 238 -4.80 6.33 4.66
C ARG A 238 -4.14 5.06 4.11
N ALA A 239 -3.97 4.07 4.96
CA ALA A 239 -3.53 2.73 4.55
C ALA A 239 -4.70 1.74 4.60
N ASP A 240 -5.00 1.04 3.51
CA ASP A 240 -6.13 0.11 3.43
C ASP A 240 -5.81 -1.17 2.62
N ALA A 241 -6.66 -2.19 2.75
CA ALA A 241 -6.49 -3.46 2.05
C ALA A 241 -7.42 -3.56 0.82
N PHE A 242 -6.83 -3.81 -0.34
CA PHE A 242 -7.53 -4.11 -1.60
C PHE A 242 -6.90 -5.36 -2.24
N PRO A 243 -7.50 -6.55 -2.07
CA PRO A 243 -6.91 -7.78 -2.58
C PRO A 243 -7.00 -7.81 -4.11
N ILE A 244 -5.85 -7.73 -4.81
CA ILE A 244 -5.87 -7.76 -6.28
C ILE A 244 -6.46 -9.08 -6.77
N SER A 245 -7.19 -9.02 -7.87
CA SER A 245 -7.85 -10.17 -8.47
C SER A 245 -7.53 -10.25 -9.96
N ILE A 246 -8.20 -11.14 -10.67
CA ILE A 246 -8.01 -11.36 -12.11
C ILE A 246 -9.21 -10.88 -12.91
N ASP A 247 -9.04 -10.80 -14.23
CA ASP A 247 -10.16 -10.76 -15.15
C ASP A 247 -10.82 -12.14 -15.19
N TYR A 248 -11.85 -12.34 -14.37
CA TYR A 248 -12.50 -13.63 -14.19
C TYR A 248 -13.03 -14.21 -15.52
N ASP A 249 -13.71 -13.40 -16.31
CA ASP A 249 -14.37 -13.85 -17.54
C ASP A 249 -13.34 -14.30 -18.59
N LYS A 250 -12.16 -13.67 -18.64
CA LYS A 250 -11.06 -14.08 -19.52
C LYS A 250 -10.55 -15.51 -19.27
N PHE A 251 -10.55 -15.97 -18.01
CA PHE A 251 -10.12 -17.35 -17.68
C PHE A 251 -11.31 -18.33 -17.64
N HIS A 252 -12.51 -17.83 -17.35
CA HIS A 252 -13.71 -18.66 -17.29
C HIS A 252 -14.25 -19.02 -18.69
N ASN A 253 -14.20 -18.09 -19.65
CA ASN A 253 -14.69 -18.32 -21.00
C ASN A 253 -13.64 -19.08 -21.83
N GLN A 254 -13.94 -20.34 -22.17
CA GLN A 254 -13.00 -21.27 -22.83
C GLN A 254 -13.48 -21.70 -24.23
N ASP A 255 -14.29 -20.87 -24.89
CA ASP A 255 -14.93 -21.19 -26.17
C ASP A 255 -13.99 -21.08 -27.39
N ASP A 256 -12.75 -20.58 -27.19
CA ASP A 256 -11.76 -20.47 -28.26
C ASP A 256 -11.36 -21.89 -28.75
N PRO A 257 -11.52 -22.20 -30.05
CA PRO A 257 -11.19 -23.50 -30.62
C PRO A 257 -9.77 -23.98 -30.29
N LYS A 258 -8.79 -23.07 -30.21
CA LYS A 258 -7.41 -23.43 -29.85
C LYS A 258 -7.32 -23.98 -28.43
N ILE A 259 -8.11 -23.45 -27.49
CA ILE A 259 -8.13 -23.92 -26.10
C ILE A 259 -8.78 -25.30 -26.02
N ILE A 260 -9.85 -25.51 -26.80
CA ILE A 260 -10.54 -26.81 -26.91
C ILE A 260 -9.59 -27.87 -27.48
N ASP A 261 -8.85 -27.54 -28.54
CA ASP A 261 -7.87 -28.44 -29.16
C ASP A 261 -6.73 -28.79 -28.17
N GLU A 262 -6.17 -27.79 -27.47
CA GLU A 262 -5.14 -28.03 -26.45
C GLU A 262 -5.64 -28.90 -25.30
N LYS A 263 -6.89 -28.68 -24.82
CA LYS A 263 -7.53 -29.54 -23.80
C LYS A 263 -7.65 -30.98 -24.31
N HIS A 264 -8.10 -31.18 -25.55
CA HIS A 264 -8.23 -32.51 -26.15
C HIS A 264 -6.88 -33.23 -26.24
N ASN A 265 -5.86 -32.55 -26.76
CA ASN A 265 -4.50 -33.08 -26.86
C ASN A 265 -3.93 -33.48 -25.49
N LEU A 266 -4.12 -32.63 -24.47
CA LEU A 266 -3.70 -32.94 -23.10
C LEU A 266 -4.43 -34.16 -22.53
N HIS A 267 -5.74 -34.27 -22.76
CA HIS A 267 -6.53 -35.42 -22.33
C HIS A 267 -6.04 -36.74 -22.94
N GLU A 268 -5.71 -36.76 -24.23
CA GLU A 268 -5.15 -37.94 -24.89
C GLU A 268 -3.76 -38.31 -24.35
N GLN A 269 -2.90 -37.31 -24.13
CA GLN A 269 -1.56 -37.51 -23.59
C GLN A 269 -1.55 -38.06 -22.16
N LEU A 270 -2.54 -37.69 -21.33
CA LEU A 270 -2.64 -38.18 -19.95
C LEU A 270 -3.05 -39.65 -19.85
N ARG A 271 -3.64 -40.25 -20.90
CA ARG A 271 -4.04 -41.67 -20.93
C ARG A 271 -4.84 -42.15 -19.71
N GLY A 272 -5.65 -41.26 -19.13
CA GLY A 272 -6.47 -41.55 -17.95
C GLY A 272 -5.82 -41.18 -16.61
N ASN A 273 -4.53 -40.81 -16.59
CA ASN A 273 -3.85 -40.36 -15.38
C ASN A 273 -4.44 -39.03 -14.87
N LYS A 274 -4.41 -38.87 -13.55
CA LYS A 274 -4.69 -37.61 -12.87
C LYS A 274 -3.57 -36.61 -13.13
N LEU A 275 -3.92 -35.34 -13.27
CA LEU A 275 -2.95 -34.27 -13.50
C LEU A 275 -2.90 -33.32 -12.30
N ILE A 276 -1.73 -33.23 -11.67
CA ILE A 276 -1.39 -32.14 -10.76
C ILE A 276 -0.67 -31.08 -11.58
N PHE A 277 -1.10 -29.84 -11.48
CA PHE A 277 -0.49 -28.73 -12.20
C PHE A 277 0.02 -27.65 -11.26
N SER A 278 1.17 -27.08 -11.62
CA SER A 278 1.76 -25.96 -10.92
C SER A 278 2.57 -25.10 -11.88
N VAL A 279 2.42 -23.78 -11.75
CA VAL A 279 3.15 -22.79 -12.56
C VAL A 279 3.64 -21.67 -11.66
N ASP A 280 4.95 -21.39 -11.72
CA ASP A 280 5.58 -20.35 -10.93
C ASP A 280 6.76 -19.75 -11.67
N ARG A 281 7.13 -18.51 -11.31
CA ARG A 281 8.45 -17.99 -11.66
C ARG A 281 9.52 -18.73 -10.85
N LEU A 282 10.72 -18.89 -11.42
CA LEU A 282 11.88 -19.34 -10.66
C LEU A 282 12.18 -18.31 -9.57
N ASP A 283 11.75 -18.58 -8.33
CA ASP A 283 11.91 -17.68 -7.18
C ASP A 283 11.83 -18.49 -5.87
N TYR A 284 12.71 -18.20 -4.92
CA TYR A 284 12.80 -18.95 -3.65
C TYR A 284 11.55 -18.78 -2.78
N THR A 285 10.78 -17.72 -3.01
CA THR A 285 9.50 -17.48 -2.34
C THR A 285 8.43 -18.51 -2.72
N LYS A 286 8.59 -19.22 -3.84
CA LYS A 286 7.58 -20.14 -4.38
C LYS A 286 7.61 -21.56 -3.82
N GLY A 287 8.63 -21.89 -3.01
CA GLY A 287 8.69 -23.18 -2.32
C GLY A 287 8.79 -24.40 -3.25
N ILE A 288 9.31 -24.23 -4.49
CA ILE A 288 9.34 -25.26 -5.53
C ILE A 288 10.02 -26.55 -5.05
N LEU A 289 11.16 -26.41 -4.36
CA LEU A 289 11.87 -27.57 -3.80
C LEU A 289 11.03 -28.34 -2.78
N LYS A 290 10.40 -27.64 -1.84
CA LYS A 290 9.53 -28.28 -0.83
C LYS A 290 8.34 -28.98 -1.49
N ARG A 291 7.78 -28.39 -2.55
CA ARG A 291 6.71 -28.98 -3.35
C ARG A 291 7.13 -30.31 -3.99
N LEU A 292 8.33 -30.36 -4.58
CA LEU A 292 8.88 -31.60 -5.13
C LEU A 292 9.09 -32.66 -4.05
N LEU A 293 9.63 -32.28 -2.89
CA LEU A 293 9.82 -33.19 -1.76
C LEU A 293 8.49 -33.74 -1.23
N ALA A 294 7.46 -32.90 -1.13
CA ALA A 294 6.12 -33.33 -0.75
C ALA A 294 5.49 -34.28 -1.79
N TYR A 295 5.69 -34.03 -3.08
CA TYR A 295 5.22 -34.95 -4.11
C TYR A 295 5.95 -36.30 -4.08
N GLU A 296 7.26 -36.31 -3.83
CA GLU A 296 7.99 -37.55 -3.59
C GLU A 296 7.45 -38.30 -2.37
N PHE A 297 7.27 -37.61 -1.24
CA PHE A 297 6.74 -38.20 -0.02
C PHE A 297 5.32 -38.76 -0.25
N PHE A 298 4.49 -38.06 -1.03
CA PHE A 298 3.18 -38.54 -1.46
C PHE A 298 3.27 -39.85 -2.26
N LEU A 299 4.17 -39.96 -3.23
CA LEU A 299 4.34 -41.20 -4.01
C LEU A 299 4.85 -42.37 -3.17
N ASP A 300 5.68 -42.12 -2.16
CA ASP A 300 6.16 -43.15 -1.23
C ASP A 300 5.04 -43.66 -0.31
N ASN A 301 4.20 -42.76 0.21
CA ASN A 301 3.17 -43.10 1.22
C ASN A 301 1.83 -43.52 0.61
N TYR A 302 1.54 -43.13 -0.63
CA TYR A 302 0.31 -43.48 -1.34
C TYR A 302 0.62 -44.22 -2.65
N PRO A 303 1.17 -45.46 -2.58
CA PRO A 303 1.63 -46.20 -3.75
C PRO A 303 0.54 -46.50 -4.78
N ASN A 304 -0.74 -46.48 -4.40
CA ASN A 304 -1.87 -46.61 -5.33
C ASN A 304 -1.91 -45.49 -6.39
N TRP A 305 -1.29 -44.33 -6.11
CA TRP A 305 -1.20 -43.24 -7.07
C TRP A 305 -0.02 -43.36 -8.02
N GLN A 306 0.96 -44.22 -7.74
CA GLN A 306 2.03 -44.50 -8.70
C GLN A 306 1.40 -45.02 -9.99
N GLU A 307 1.92 -44.56 -11.13
CA GLU A 307 1.38 -44.83 -12.48
C GLU A 307 -0.02 -44.25 -12.77
N ASN A 308 -0.71 -43.66 -11.79
CA ASN A 308 -2.06 -43.10 -11.93
C ASN A 308 -2.11 -41.57 -11.85
N VAL A 309 -1.00 -40.90 -11.53
CA VAL A 309 -0.91 -39.44 -11.44
C VAL A 309 0.37 -38.92 -12.09
N VAL A 310 0.27 -37.73 -12.69
CA VAL A 310 1.40 -37.00 -13.28
C VAL A 310 1.43 -35.60 -12.69
N PHE A 311 2.61 -35.17 -12.25
CA PHE A 311 2.85 -33.80 -11.81
C PHE A 311 3.51 -33.00 -12.92
N ASN A 312 2.77 -32.06 -13.53
CA ASN A 312 3.30 -31.10 -14.48
C ASN A 312 3.67 -29.79 -13.76
N MET A 313 4.96 -29.48 -13.75
CA MET A 313 5.53 -28.31 -13.09
C MET A 313 6.22 -27.41 -14.11
N VAL A 314 5.66 -26.22 -14.29
CA VAL A 314 6.17 -25.21 -15.22
C VAL A 314 6.85 -24.11 -14.43
N VAL A 315 8.13 -23.90 -14.71
CA VAL A 315 8.94 -22.85 -14.08
C VAL A 315 9.31 -21.81 -15.13
N ILE A 316 8.78 -20.60 -14.96
CA ILE A 316 9.05 -19.47 -15.86
C ILE A 316 10.42 -18.86 -15.52
N PRO A 317 11.33 -18.73 -16.50
CA PRO A 317 12.63 -18.11 -16.27
C PRO A 317 12.53 -16.71 -15.66
N SER A 318 13.33 -16.44 -14.64
CA SER A 318 13.32 -15.14 -13.95
C SER A 318 14.67 -14.86 -13.32
N ARG A 319 15.20 -13.64 -13.53
CA ARG A 319 16.42 -13.14 -12.88
C ARG A 319 17.65 -14.07 -13.06
N ASP A 320 17.81 -14.64 -14.26
CA ASP A 320 18.85 -15.63 -14.57
C ASP A 320 20.30 -15.11 -14.36
N ASN A 321 20.50 -13.80 -14.28
CA ASN A 321 21.83 -13.21 -14.03
C ASN A 321 22.29 -13.34 -12.57
N ILE A 322 21.36 -13.53 -11.64
CA ILE A 322 21.66 -13.61 -10.20
C ILE A 322 22.14 -15.05 -9.89
N PRO A 323 23.38 -15.26 -9.39
CA PRO A 323 23.98 -16.59 -9.20
C PRO A 323 23.08 -17.58 -8.45
N ARG A 324 22.40 -17.10 -7.41
CA ARG A 324 21.53 -17.93 -6.59
C ARG A 324 20.34 -18.54 -7.33
N TYR A 325 19.78 -17.82 -8.32
CA TYR A 325 18.67 -18.37 -9.11
C TYR A 325 19.17 -19.54 -9.96
N LYS A 326 20.43 -19.48 -10.44
CA LYS A 326 21.08 -20.62 -11.13
C LYS A 326 21.26 -21.81 -10.19
N ASP A 327 21.74 -21.59 -8.97
CA ASP A 327 21.91 -22.67 -7.99
C ASP A 327 20.59 -23.35 -7.65
N MET A 328 19.54 -22.54 -7.41
CA MET A 328 18.19 -23.05 -7.15
C MET A 328 17.64 -23.85 -8.34
N LYS A 329 17.89 -23.38 -9.58
CA LYS A 329 17.51 -24.13 -10.78
C LYS A 329 18.20 -25.49 -10.83
N ASN A 330 19.52 -25.54 -10.59
CA ASN A 330 20.28 -26.79 -10.58
C ASN A 330 19.74 -27.76 -9.52
N GLU A 331 19.39 -27.26 -8.33
CA GLU A 331 18.81 -28.07 -7.25
C GLU A 331 17.42 -28.62 -7.61
N ILE A 332 16.58 -27.80 -8.24
CA ILE A 332 15.26 -28.22 -8.75
C ILE A 332 15.43 -29.31 -9.81
N GLU A 333 16.31 -29.11 -10.80
CA GLU A 333 16.53 -30.07 -11.90
C GLU A 333 17.12 -31.39 -11.38
N ALA A 334 18.06 -31.34 -10.44
CA ALA A 334 18.61 -32.52 -9.78
C ALA A 334 17.52 -33.28 -9.00
N THR A 335 16.65 -32.56 -8.28
CA THR A 335 15.54 -33.16 -7.53
C THR A 335 14.51 -33.81 -8.45
N VAL A 336 14.13 -33.15 -9.54
CA VAL A 336 13.25 -33.71 -10.59
C VAL A 336 13.88 -34.97 -11.20
N GLY A 337 15.18 -34.94 -11.49
CA GLY A 337 15.92 -36.10 -12.00
C GLY A 337 15.92 -37.27 -11.02
N ARG A 338 16.12 -36.99 -9.73
CA ARG A 338 16.09 -37.99 -8.66
C ARG A 338 14.72 -38.64 -8.50
N ILE A 339 13.63 -37.84 -8.46
CA ILE A 339 12.25 -38.37 -8.35
C ILE A 339 11.91 -39.21 -9.58
N ASN A 340 12.17 -38.70 -10.78
CA ASN A 340 11.92 -39.47 -11.99
C ASN A 340 12.77 -40.75 -12.04
N GLY A 341 14.04 -40.70 -11.63
CA GLY A 341 14.90 -41.89 -11.57
C GLY A 341 14.43 -42.95 -10.58
N LYS A 342 13.71 -42.55 -9.52
CA LYS A 342 13.16 -43.46 -8.51
C LYS A 342 11.86 -44.14 -8.94
N PHE A 343 10.92 -43.40 -9.55
CA PHE A 343 9.56 -43.93 -9.80
C PHE A 343 9.20 -44.13 -11.28
N SER A 344 9.93 -43.55 -12.25
CA SER A 344 9.53 -43.68 -13.67
C SER A 344 9.68 -45.11 -14.18
N ASN A 345 8.88 -45.46 -15.17
CA ASN A 345 9.02 -46.68 -15.97
C ASN A 345 8.93 -46.33 -17.48
N LEU A 346 8.88 -47.33 -18.36
CA LEU A 346 8.84 -47.10 -19.82
C LEU A 346 7.61 -46.29 -20.29
N SER A 347 6.50 -46.37 -19.56
CA SER A 347 5.20 -45.78 -19.93
C SER A 347 4.77 -44.61 -19.05
N TRP A 348 5.41 -44.39 -17.90
CA TRP A 348 5.01 -43.39 -16.92
C TRP A 348 6.20 -42.57 -16.43
N ARG A 349 6.01 -41.25 -16.42
CA ARG A 349 6.93 -40.28 -15.85
C ARG A 349 6.18 -39.47 -14.77
N PRO A 350 6.58 -39.56 -13.49
CA PRO A 350 5.86 -38.94 -12.38
C PRO A 350 5.93 -37.40 -12.41
N VAL A 351 7.06 -36.82 -12.89
CA VAL A 351 7.26 -35.37 -12.93
C VAL A 351 7.66 -34.89 -14.32
N ILE A 352 6.80 -34.07 -14.92
CA ILE A 352 7.07 -33.32 -16.14
C ILE A 352 7.51 -31.91 -15.73
N TYR A 353 8.79 -31.59 -15.92
CA TYR A 353 9.36 -30.28 -15.64
C TYR A 353 9.57 -29.51 -16.94
N GLN A 354 9.09 -28.26 -16.98
CA GLN A 354 9.27 -27.37 -18.12
C GLN A 354 9.86 -26.03 -17.66
N TYR A 355 11.02 -25.65 -18.23
CA TYR A 355 11.64 -24.34 -18.00
C TYR A 355 11.39 -23.41 -19.20
N LYS A 356 10.14 -22.94 -19.33
CA LYS A 356 9.70 -22.08 -20.44
C LYS A 356 8.51 -21.20 -20.04
N SER A 357 8.26 -20.16 -20.81
CA SER A 357 6.97 -19.46 -20.78
C SER A 357 5.92 -20.26 -21.55
N LEU A 358 4.67 -20.21 -21.08
CA LEU A 358 3.52 -20.76 -21.78
C LEU A 358 2.76 -19.65 -22.51
N SER A 359 2.18 -19.99 -23.65
CA SER A 359 1.12 -19.19 -24.24
C SER A 359 -0.12 -19.18 -23.34
N PHE A 360 -1.00 -18.19 -23.52
CA PHE A 360 -2.26 -18.11 -22.78
C PHE A 360 -3.12 -19.36 -23.00
N HIS A 361 -3.19 -19.86 -24.23
CA HIS A 361 -3.93 -21.07 -24.62
C HIS A 361 -3.41 -22.32 -23.90
N GLU A 362 -2.09 -22.57 -23.93
CA GLU A 362 -1.47 -23.71 -23.22
C GLU A 362 -1.73 -23.64 -21.71
N LEU A 363 -1.57 -22.45 -21.11
CA LEU A 363 -1.79 -22.24 -19.68
C LEU A 363 -3.23 -22.53 -19.28
N LEU A 364 -4.20 -21.99 -20.03
CA LEU A 364 -5.62 -22.17 -19.73
C LEU A 364 -6.06 -23.62 -19.88
N ALA A 365 -5.56 -24.31 -20.92
CA ALA A 365 -5.83 -25.73 -21.11
C ALA A 365 -5.28 -26.59 -19.96
N LEU A 366 -4.08 -26.27 -19.45
CA LEU A 366 -3.50 -26.94 -18.27
C LEU A 366 -4.29 -26.67 -17.00
N TYR A 367 -4.73 -25.42 -16.76
CA TYR A 367 -5.60 -25.13 -15.62
C TYR A 367 -6.92 -25.90 -15.72
N ALA A 368 -7.61 -25.86 -16.86
CA ALA A 368 -8.92 -26.50 -17.05
C ALA A 368 -8.87 -28.04 -17.00
N THR A 369 -7.73 -28.64 -17.35
CA THR A 369 -7.58 -30.11 -17.44
C THR A 369 -7.07 -30.73 -16.13
N SER A 370 -6.46 -29.94 -15.24
CA SER A 370 -5.81 -30.46 -14.03
C SER A 370 -6.77 -30.79 -12.90
N ASP A 371 -6.58 -31.96 -12.30
CA ASP A 371 -7.36 -32.42 -11.15
C ASP A 371 -6.95 -31.73 -9.85
N VAL A 372 -5.71 -31.24 -9.77
CA VAL A 372 -5.17 -30.51 -8.62
C VAL A 372 -4.31 -29.33 -9.07
N GLY A 373 -4.63 -28.14 -8.57
CA GLY A 373 -3.74 -26.97 -8.62
C GLY A 373 -2.89 -26.93 -7.36
N LEU A 374 -1.57 -27.11 -7.48
CA LEU A 374 -0.65 -27.20 -6.34
C LEU A 374 0.16 -25.91 -6.19
N ILE A 375 -0.31 -25.00 -5.34
CA ILE A 375 0.22 -23.64 -5.18
C ILE A 375 0.76 -23.45 -3.76
N THR A 376 2.06 -23.68 -3.59
CA THR A 376 2.68 -23.80 -2.26
C THR A 376 3.79 -22.76 -1.98
N PRO A 377 3.58 -21.45 -2.23
CA PRO A 377 4.61 -20.45 -1.92
C PRO A 377 4.89 -20.38 -0.42
N LEU A 378 6.16 -20.16 -0.06
CA LEU A 378 6.60 -19.89 1.31
C LEU A 378 6.16 -18.51 1.81
N ARG A 379 6.02 -17.55 0.89
CA ARG A 379 5.45 -16.23 1.15
C ARG A 379 5.07 -15.59 -0.18
N ASP A 380 3.85 -15.06 -0.31
CA ASP A 380 3.40 -14.39 -1.53
C ASP A 380 2.42 -13.27 -1.19
N GLY A 381 2.50 -12.14 -1.90
CA GLY A 381 1.63 -11.00 -1.64
C GLY A 381 0.15 -11.30 -1.92
N MET A 382 -0.12 -12.06 -2.98
CA MET A 382 -1.48 -12.50 -3.32
C MET A 382 -1.47 -13.90 -3.91
N ASN A 383 -0.72 -14.13 -5.00
CA ASN A 383 -0.77 -15.31 -5.87
C ASN A 383 -2.01 -15.35 -6.80
N LEU A 384 -1.88 -14.72 -7.97
CA LEU A 384 -2.95 -14.70 -8.98
C LEU A 384 -3.15 -16.06 -9.65
N VAL A 385 -2.10 -16.89 -9.77
CA VAL A 385 -2.17 -18.26 -10.33
C VAL A 385 -3.26 -19.08 -9.63
N ALA A 386 -3.40 -18.97 -8.30
CA ALA A 386 -4.47 -19.62 -7.56
C ALA A 386 -5.87 -19.17 -8.03
N LYS A 387 -6.08 -17.87 -8.26
CA LYS A 387 -7.35 -17.33 -8.76
C LYS A 387 -7.61 -17.73 -10.22
N GLU A 388 -6.57 -17.74 -11.06
CA GLU A 388 -6.63 -18.16 -12.46
C GLU A 388 -7.03 -19.63 -12.56
N TYR A 389 -6.41 -20.51 -11.76
CA TYR A 389 -6.75 -21.93 -11.69
C TYR A 389 -8.23 -22.13 -11.36
N ILE A 390 -8.73 -21.46 -10.31
CA ILE A 390 -10.13 -21.55 -9.87
C ILE A 390 -11.09 -21.04 -10.95
N ALA A 391 -10.81 -19.88 -11.57
CA ALA A 391 -11.66 -19.33 -12.62
C ALA A 391 -11.76 -20.28 -13.82
N SER A 392 -10.71 -21.05 -14.09
CA SER A 392 -10.61 -21.98 -15.22
C SER A 392 -11.28 -23.34 -14.98
N GLN A 393 -11.74 -23.65 -13.76
CA GLN A 393 -12.43 -24.92 -13.46
C GLN A 393 -13.89 -24.90 -13.95
N THR A 394 -14.12 -25.23 -15.22
CA THR A 394 -15.45 -25.23 -15.85
C THR A 394 -16.02 -26.64 -15.96
N ASP A 395 -15.57 -27.43 -16.93
CA ASP A 395 -16.13 -28.75 -17.28
C ASP A 395 -15.63 -29.85 -16.34
N ARG A 396 -14.33 -29.81 -16.04
CA ARG A 396 -13.65 -30.70 -15.11
C ARG A 396 -13.38 -29.91 -13.83
N VAL A 397 -13.85 -30.45 -12.71
CA VAL A 397 -13.72 -29.79 -11.41
C VAL A 397 -12.54 -30.40 -10.66
N GLY A 398 -11.39 -29.74 -10.73
CA GLY A 398 -10.24 -30.02 -9.90
C GLY A 398 -10.34 -29.38 -8.52
N MET A 399 -9.29 -29.51 -7.71
CA MET A 399 -9.19 -28.95 -6.37
C MET A 399 -7.91 -28.13 -6.21
N LEU A 400 -8.02 -26.97 -5.56
CA LEU A 400 -6.88 -26.11 -5.24
C LEU A 400 -6.29 -26.50 -3.87
N ILE A 401 -4.98 -26.76 -3.85
CA ILE A 401 -4.16 -26.80 -2.64
C ILE A 401 -3.37 -25.49 -2.59
N LEU A 402 -3.54 -24.74 -1.51
CA LEU A 402 -3.02 -23.37 -1.40
C LEU A 402 -2.28 -23.16 -0.07
N SER A 403 -1.08 -22.61 -0.16
CA SER A 403 -0.34 -22.18 1.02
C SER A 403 -1.08 -21.11 1.82
N GLU A 404 -1.13 -21.27 3.15
CA GLU A 404 -1.61 -20.23 4.07
C GLU A 404 -0.78 -18.93 3.95
N MET A 405 0.46 -19.02 3.45
CA MET A 405 1.39 -17.90 3.30
C MET A 405 1.18 -17.08 2.02
N ALA A 406 0.20 -17.42 1.18
CA ALA A 406 -0.23 -16.63 0.03
C ALA A 406 -1.40 -15.70 0.41
N GLY A 407 -1.37 -14.44 -0.01
CA GLY A 407 -2.49 -13.52 0.26
C GLY A 407 -3.86 -14.01 -0.21
N ALA A 408 -3.92 -14.82 -1.27
CA ALA A 408 -5.15 -15.42 -1.79
C ALA A 408 -5.80 -16.41 -0.81
N SER A 409 -5.07 -16.95 0.19
CA SER A 409 -5.63 -17.87 1.20
C SER A 409 -6.70 -17.21 2.05
N VAL A 410 -6.60 -15.88 2.24
CA VAL A 410 -7.58 -15.07 2.98
C VAL A 410 -8.92 -15.02 2.26
N GLU A 411 -8.90 -15.08 0.92
CA GLU A 411 -10.12 -15.06 0.11
C GLU A 411 -10.59 -16.47 -0.28
N LEU A 412 -9.68 -17.41 -0.53
CA LEU A 412 -9.98 -18.74 -1.08
C LEU A 412 -10.07 -19.80 0.03
N THR A 413 -10.85 -19.51 1.08
CA THR A 413 -10.93 -20.33 2.30
C THR A 413 -11.45 -21.76 2.09
N GLU A 414 -12.16 -22.01 0.97
CA GLU A 414 -12.66 -23.34 0.63
C GLU A 414 -11.60 -24.25 -0.02
N ALA A 415 -10.43 -23.71 -0.38
CA ALA A 415 -9.27 -24.48 -0.82
C ALA A 415 -8.75 -25.40 0.30
N LEU A 416 -7.92 -26.39 -0.06
CA LEU A 416 -7.14 -27.13 0.92
C LEU A 416 -5.96 -26.25 1.35
N ILE A 417 -6.14 -25.52 2.44
CA ILE A 417 -5.13 -24.62 3.00
C ILE A 417 -4.07 -25.45 3.74
N ILE A 418 -2.80 -25.23 3.41
CA ILE A 418 -1.67 -25.98 3.96
C ILE A 418 -0.57 -25.05 4.47
N ASN A 419 0.27 -25.56 5.38
CA ASN A 419 1.58 -25.01 5.66
C ASN A 419 2.59 -25.56 4.64
N PRO A 420 3.18 -24.70 3.77
CA PRO A 420 4.08 -25.14 2.70
C PRO A 420 5.42 -25.70 3.21
N THR A 421 5.68 -25.61 4.52
CA THR A 421 6.87 -26.15 5.16
C THR A 421 6.67 -27.55 5.74
N ASP A 422 5.42 -27.98 5.87
CA ASP A 422 5.04 -29.32 6.30
C ASP A 422 4.89 -30.22 5.06
N ILE A 423 5.88 -31.10 4.85
CA ILE A 423 5.93 -32.00 3.70
C ILE A 423 4.81 -33.06 3.80
N GLU A 424 4.48 -33.50 5.01
CA GLU A 424 3.48 -34.53 5.27
C GLU A 424 2.08 -33.99 5.00
N GLU A 425 1.77 -32.80 5.51
CA GLU A 425 0.49 -32.12 5.28
C GLU A 425 0.24 -31.84 3.79
N VAL A 426 1.26 -31.41 3.05
CA VAL A 426 1.13 -31.19 1.60
C VAL A 426 0.85 -32.51 0.88
N ALA A 427 1.55 -33.59 1.24
CA ALA A 427 1.35 -34.91 0.65
C ALA A 427 -0.04 -35.48 0.96
N GLU A 428 -0.49 -35.38 2.21
CA GLU A 428 -1.84 -35.76 2.62
C GLU A 428 -2.91 -34.95 1.87
N SER A 429 -2.70 -33.64 1.73
CA SER A 429 -3.61 -32.77 0.99
C SER A 429 -3.68 -33.12 -0.49
N ILE A 430 -2.57 -33.58 -1.10
CA ILE A 430 -2.59 -34.12 -2.47
C ILE A 430 -3.48 -35.36 -2.55
N ASN A 431 -3.35 -36.30 -1.60
CA ASN A 431 -4.21 -37.48 -1.55
C ASN A 431 -5.69 -37.09 -1.39
N ILE A 432 -6.01 -36.24 -0.41
CA ILE A 432 -7.36 -35.72 -0.16
C ILE A 432 -7.92 -35.06 -1.42
N ALA A 433 -7.14 -34.20 -2.08
CA ALA A 433 -7.58 -33.51 -3.30
C ALA A 433 -7.92 -34.50 -4.43
N LEU A 434 -7.14 -35.56 -4.60
CA LEU A 434 -7.36 -36.55 -5.66
C LEU A 434 -8.56 -37.46 -5.36
N GLU A 435 -8.76 -37.86 -4.10
CA GLU A 435 -9.85 -38.74 -3.66
C GLU A 435 -11.19 -38.00 -3.43
N MET A 436 -11.16 -36.67 -3.24
CA MET A 436 -12.35 -35.89 -2.90
C MET A 436 -13.47 -36.09 -3.94
N PRO A 437 -14.71 -36.40 -3.50
CA PRO A 437 -15.85 -36.59 -4.38
C PRO A 437 -16.14 -35.38 -5.25
N LYS A 438 -16.62 -35.62 -6.48
CA LYS A 438 -16.90 -34.57 -7.47
C LYS A 438 -17.88 -33.51 -6.94
N ASP A 439 -18.92 -33.92 -6.21
CA ASP A 439 -19.96 -33.00 -5.70
C ASP A 439 -19.39 -32.06 -4.63
N GLU A 440 -18.47 -32.54 -3.79
CA GLU A 440 -17.79 -31.72 -2.80
C GLU A 440 -16.86 -30.70 -3.48
N LYS A 441 -16.06 -31.15 -4.46
CA LYS A 441 -15.21 -30.26 -5.26
C LYS A 441 -16.03 -29.17 -5.92
N LEU A 442 -17.15 -29.53 -6.54
CA LEU A 442 -18.02 -28.59 -7.25
C LEU A 442 -18.55 -27.51 -6.30
N HIS A 443 -19.04 -27.89 -5.12
CA HIS A 443 -19.51 -26.94 -4.13
C HIS A 443 -18.41 -25.97 -3.66
N LYS A 444 -17.19 -26.46 -3.41
CA LYS A 444 -16.03 -25.62 -3.02
C LYS A 444 -15.61 -24.67 -4.13
N ILE A 445 -15.46 -25.17 -5.36
CA ILE A 445 -15.05 -24.38 -6.53
C ILE A 445 -16.07 -23.29 -6.85
N GLN A 446 -17.37 -23.59 -6.86
CA GLN A 446 -18.42 -22.60 -7.18
C GLN A 446 -18.40 -21.41 -6.21
N ARG A 447 -18.17 -21.65 -4.91
CA ARG A 447 -18.06 -20.57 -3.91
C ARG A 447 -16.84 -19.68 -4.15
N MET A 448 -15.69 -20.29 -4.43
CA MET A 448 -14.47 -19.54 -4.74
C MET A 448 -14.59 -18.77 -6.06
N GLN A 449 -15.18 -19.38 -7.09
CA GLN A 449 -15.46 -18.72 -8.37
C GLN A 449 -16.39 -17.53 -8.21
N GLN A 450 -17.48 -17.68 -7.45
CA GLN A 450 -18.41 -16.59 -7.18
C GLN A 450 -17.69 -15.40 -6.52
N ARG A 451 -16.80 -15.67 -5.55
CA ARG A 451 -16.01 -14.63 -4.88
C ARG A 451 -15.07 -13.89 -5.85
N ILE A 452 -14.35 -14.62 -6.70
CA ILE A 452 -13.44 -14.03 -7.70
C ILE A 452 -14.24 -13.24 -8.76
N ARG A 453 -15.42 -13.73 -9.14
CA ARG A 453 -16.31 -13.07 -10.09
C ARG A 453 -16.87 -11.75 -9.53
N ASP A 454 -17.32 -11.77 -8.28
CA ASP A 454 -17.89 -10.60 -7.60
C ASP A 454 -16.83 -9.54 -7.27
N TYR A 455 -15.62 -9.97 -6.92
CA TYR A 455 -14.46 -9.11 -6.67
C TYR A 455 -13.32 -9.43 -7.65
N ASN A 456 -13.55 -9.07 -8.91
CA ASN A 456 -12.58 -9.21 -9.99
C ASN A 456 -11.61 -8.02 -10.05
N VAL A 457 -10.65 -8.05 -10.97
CA VAL A 457 -9.62 -7.00 -11.11
C VAL A 457 -10.21 -5.60 -11.35
N TYR A 458 -11.35 -5.51 -12.02
CA TYR A 458 -12.04 -4.23 -12.26
C TYR A 458 -12.68 -3.68 -10.99
N THR A 459 -13.22 -4.56 -10.15
CA THR A 459 -13.78 -4.19 -8.85
C THR A 459 -12.68 -3.71 -7.91
N TRP A 460 -11.52 -4.37 -7.91
CA TRP A 460 -10.32 -3.94 -7.18
C TRP A 460 -9.89 -2.51 -7.57
N ALA A 461 -9.74 -2.23 -8.86
CA ALA A 461 -9.34 -0.89 -9.33
C ALA A 461 -10.39 0.17 -8.96
N ASN A 462 -11.67 -0.15 -9.12
CA ASN A 462 -12.78 0.72 -8.76
C ASN A 462 -12.83 1.08 -7.28
N ASP A 463 -12.61 0.09 -6.41
CA ASP A 463 -12.61 0.30 -4.97
C ASP A 463 -11.44 1.21 -4.57
N PHE A 464 -10.25 0.96 -5.12
CA PHE A 464 -9.09 1.82 -4.90
C PHE A 464 -9.36 3.27 -5.33
N PHE A 465 -9.89 3.50 -6.54
CA PHE A 465 -10.16 4.86 -7.03
C PHE A 465 -11.27 5.56 -6.25
N SER A 466 -12.33 4.82 -5.89
CA SER A 466 -13.42 5.35 -5.08
C SER A 466 -12.90 5.79 -3.71
N GLN A 467 -11.98 5.02 -3.13
CA GLN A 467 -11.36 5.36 -1.87
C GLN A 467 -10.36 6.53 -2.00
N ALA A 468 -9.61 6.60 -3.11
CA ALA A 468 -8.69 7.70 -3.39
C ALA A 468 -9.44 9.04 -3.53
N SER A 469 -10.55 9.06 -4.28
CA SER A 469 -11.42 10.24 -4.40
C SER A 469 -11.99 10.69 -3.05
N LYS A 470 -12.43 9.75 -2.19
CA LYS A 470 -12.92 10.07 -0.84
C LYS A 470 -11.84 10.75 0.01
N ILE A 471 -10.61 10.23 0.02
CA ILE A 471 -9.50 10.82 0.78
C ILE A 471 -9.10 12.18 0.22
N TYR A 472 -9.04 12.31 -1.11
CA TYR A 472 -8.77 13.59 -1.74
C TYR A 472 -9.77 14.68 -1.30
N LYS A 473 -11.07 14.38 -1.26
CA LYS A 473 -12.10 15.30 -0.75
C LYS A 473 -11.91 15.66 0.73
N GLN A 474 -11.60 14.68 1.57
CA GLN A 474 -11.32 14.93 2.98
C GLN A 474 -10.10 15.84 3.14
N GLN A 475 -9.06 15.62 2.34
CA GLN A 475 -7.85 16.42 2.37
C GLN A 475 -8.11 17.86 1.92
N MET A 476 -8.93 18.08 0.89
CA MET A 476 -9.36 19.42 0.48
C MET A 476 -10.19 20.15 1.55
N GLN A 477 -10.93 19.42 2.40
CA GLN A 477 -11.64 20.01 3.53
C GLN A 477 -10.70 20.39 4.68
N LEU A 478 -9.58 19.66 4.83
CA LEU A 478 -8.56 19.90 5.84
C LEU A 478 -7.56 21.00 5.43
N GLN A 479 -7.40 21.25 4.13
CA GLN A 479 -6.59 22.38 3.65
C GLN A 479 -7.17 23.69 4.19
N ALA A 480 -6.38 24.35 5.05
CA ALA A 480 -6.71 25.67 5.53
C ALA A 480 -6.95 26.59 4.32
N ARG A 481 -8.11 27.27 4.29
CA ARG A 481 -8.38 28.28 3.27
C ARG A 481 -7.42 29.44 3.50
N TYR A 482 -6.34 29.50 2.74
CA TYR A 482 -5.45 30.65 2.75
C TYR A 482 -6.25 31.90 2.38
N ILE A 483 -5.97 33.01 3.08
CA ILE A 483 -6.57 34.31 2.76
C ILE A 483 -5.96 34.79 1.44
N ASP A 484 -6.64 34.53 0.33
CA ASP A 484 -6.28 35.08 -0.98
C ASP A 484 -6.71 36.56 -1.11
N PRO A 485 -6.29 37.30 -2.15
CA PRO A 485 -6.68 38.70 -2.32
C PRO A 485 -8.19 38.93 -2.38
N LYS A 486 -8.98 37.95 -2.84
CA LYS A 486 -10.43 38.03 -2.93
C LYS A 486 -11.08 37.88 -1.55
N ILE A 487 -10.60 36.94 -0.73
CA ILE A 487 -11.00 36.76 0.66
C ILE A 487 -10.57 37.98 1.48
N ASN A 488 -9.35 38.48 1.27
CA ASN A 488 -8.87 39.69 1.92
C ASN A 488 -9.73 40.91 1.56
N GLY A 489 -10.12 41.05 0.30
CA GLY A 489 -11.07 42.07 -0.14
C GLY A 489 -12.41 42.00 0.60
N LYS A 490 -12.98 40.80 0.71
CA LYS A 490 -14.23 40.58 1.48
C LYS A 490 -14.09 40.89 2.96
N ILE A 491 -12.98 40.47 3.58
CA ILE A 491 -12.70 40.76 5.00
C ILE A 491 -12.55 42.27 5.20
N SER A 492 -11.82 42.96 4.30
CA SER A 492 -11.62 44.40 4.36
C SER A 492 -12.92 45.18 4.19
N GLU A 493 -13.75 44.80 3.22
CA GLU A 493 -15.06 45.42 2.98
C GLU A 493 -15.97 45.25 4.21
N ALA A 494 -16.12 44.01 4.70
CA ALA A 494 -16.88 43.73 5.91
C ALA A 494 -16.35 44.47 7.15
N TYR A 495 -15.03 44.61 7.27
CA TYR A 495 -14.39 45.35 8.36
C TYR A 495 -14.64 46.86 8.28
N GLN A 496 -14.72 47.43 7.08
CA GLN A 496 -14.98 48.87 6.88
C GLN A 496 -16.45 49.22 7.10
N GLU A 497 -17.37 48.37 6.64
CA GLU A 497 -18.82 48.55 6.76
C GLU A 497 -19.36 48.30 8.17
N ALA A 498 -18.70 47.44 8.95
CA ALA A 498 -19.17 47.08 10.29
C ALA A 498 -19.10 48.27 11.27
N SER A 499 -20.24 48.55 11.92
CA SER A 499 -20.38 49.56 12.96
C SER A 499 -19.84 49.11 14.33
N SER A 500 -19.69 47.79 14.54
CA SER A 500 -19.10 47.18 15.73
C SER A 500 -18.36 45.90 15.35
N ARG A 501 -17.11 45.77 15.80
CA ARG A 501 -16.18 44.72 15.37
C ARG A 501 -15.53 44.10 16.60
N ILE A 502 -15.58 42.78 16.71
CA ILE A 502 -14.87 42.03 17.75
C ILE A 502 -13.76 41.21 17.12
N ILE A 503 -12.55 41.31 17.67
CA ILE A 503 -11.35 40.69 17.12
C ILE A 503 -10.74 39.80 18.20
N PHE A 504 -10.75 38.50 17.95
CA PHE A 504 -10.14 37.51 18.83
C PHE A 504 -8.75 37.19 18.33
N LEU A 505 -7.76 37.36 19.19
CA LEU A 505 -6.36 37.11 18.87
C LEU A 505 -5.82 36.09 19.85
N ASP A 506 -5.32 34.97 19.33
CA ASP A 506 -4.56 34.04 20.15
C ASP A 506 -3.18 34.62 20.47
N TYR A 507 -2.65 34.32 21.64
CA TYR A 507 -1.36 34.85 22.05
C TYR A 507 -0.21 34.06 21.41
N ASP A 508 -0.10 32.78 21.78
CA ASP A 508 0.97 31.89 21.34
C ASP A 508 0.67 31.34 19.95
N GLY A 509 1.58 31.54 18.99
CA GLY A 509 1.42 31.10 17.60
C GLY A 509 0.72 32.11 16.67
N THR A 510 0.07 33.15 17.21
CA THR A 510 -0.54 34.24 16.41
C THR A 510 0.13 35.59 16.66
N LEU A 511 0.10 36.11 17.89
CA LEU A 511 0.76 37.38 18.21
C LEU A 511 2.27 37.25 18.38
N ILE A 512 2.72 36.07 18.80
CA ILE A 512 4.12 35.72 18.98
C ILE A 512 4.38 34.29 18.51
N PRO A 513 5.57 33.96 18.00
CA PRO A 513 5.94 32.57 17.73
C PRO A 513 5.99 31.73 19.03
N PHE A 514 5.80 30.41 18.91
CA PHE A 514 6.00 29.52 20.05
C PHE A 514 7.45 29.57 20.55
N ALA A 515 7.62 29.83 21.85
CA ALA A 515 8.94 29.83 22.50
C ALA A 515 9.16 28.53 23.27
N LYS A 516 10.42 28.07 23.32
CA LYS A 516 10.83 26.85 24.05
C LYS A 516 10.59 26.97 25.55
N TYR A 517 10.73 28.18 26.09
CA TYR A 517 10.45 28.50 27.49
C TYR A 517 9.34 29.56 27.59
N PRO A 518 8.31 29.34 28.42
CA PRO A 518 7.19 30.25 28.64
C PRO A 518 7.53 31.73 28.82
N GLU A 519 8.54 32.01 29.62
CA GLU A 519 8.98 33.34 30.01
C GLU A 519 9.66 34.14 28.87
N GLN A 520 10.05 33.47 27.78
CA GLN A 520 10.70 34.08 26.62
C GLN A 520 9.70 34.54 25.54
N ALA A 521 8.43 34.20 25.73
CA ALA A 521 7.34 34.47 24.80
C ALA A 521 6.87 35.93 24.93
N LEU A 522 7.74 36.92 24.75
CA LEU A 522 7.42 38.34 24.97
C LEU A 522 6.92 39.02 23.68
N LEU A 523 5.98 39.97 23.81
CA LEU A 523 5.51 40.77 22.68
C LEU A 523 6.63 41.61 22.06
N SER A 524 6.70 41.62 20.73
CA SER A 524 7.53 42.57 20.01
C SER A 524 6.95 43.99 20.07
N ASN A 525 7.82 45.00 19.92
CA ASN A 525 7.40 46.40 19.88
C ASN A 525 6.41 46.68 18.74
N ASP A 526 6.54 46.00 17.61
CA ASP A 526 5.67 46.18 16.45
C ASP A 526 4.28 45.58 16.69
N ALA A 527 4.21 44.37 17.27
CA ALA A 527 2.95 43.77 17.67
C ALA A 527 2.24 44.63 18.73
N ARG A 528 3.01 45.19 19.68
CA ARG A 528 2.49 46.12 20.69
C ARG A 528 1.86 47.36 20.05
N LYS A 529 2.56 48.02 19.12
CA LYS A 529 2.04 49.20 18.40
C LYS A 529 0.79 48.87 17.57
N LEU A 530 0.78 47.72 16.89
CA LEU A 530 -0.35 47.29 16.08
C LEU A 530 -1.60 47.09 16.94
N ILE A 531 -1.49 46.37 18.04
CA ILE A 531 -2.61 46.13 18.96
C ILE A 531 -3.12 47.43 19.56
N THR A 532 -2.23 48.34 19.98
CA THR A 532 -2.62 49.67 20.46
C THR A 532 -3.36 50.47 19.39
N SER A 533 -2.88 50.45 18.14
CA SER A 533 -3.54 51.13 17.02
C SER A 533 -4.94 50.55 16.78
N MET A 534 -5.06 49.22 16.79
CA MET A 534 -6.35 48.54 16.62
C MET A 534 -7.32 48.83 17.76
N ALA A 535 -6.83 48.88 19.00
CA ALA A 535 -7.62 49.19 20.20
C ALA A 535 -8.02 50.67 20.29
N SER A 536 -7.36 51.57 19.55
CA SER A 536 -7.70 52.99 19.53
C SER A 536 -8.96 53.32 18.72
N ASP A 537 -9.36 52.45 17.78
CA ASP A 537 -10.63 52.59 17.06
C ASP A 537 -11.79 52.11 17.97
N ALA A 538 -12.66 53.02 18.39
CA ALA A 538 -13.77 52.74 19.31
C ALA A 538 -14.77 51.69 18.79
N ARG A 539 -14.79 51.40 17.48
CA ARG A 539 -15.61 50.32 16.90
C ARG A 539 -15.01 48.94 17.13
N ASN A 540 -13.74 48.87 17.56
CA ASN A 540 -13.04 47.61 17.80
C ASN A 540 -13.10 47.20 19.27
N LYS A 541 -13.51 45.95 19.49
CA LYS A 541 -13.34 45.24 20.75
C LYS A 541 -12.29 44.15 20.55
N ILE A 542 -11.11 44.37 21.11
CA ILE A 542 -10.00 43.42 21.01
C ILE A 542 -10.03 42.46 22.20
N VAL A 543 -9.94 41.16 21.90
CA VAL A 543 -9.93 40.08 22.89
C VAL A 543 -8.67 39.26 22.68
N ILE A 544 -7.79 39.22 23.68
CA ILE A 544 -6.61 38.36 23.68
C ILE A 544 -6.94 37.06 24.41
N ILE A 545 -6.77 35.93 23.73
CA ILE A 545 -6.96 34.59 24.28
C ILE A 545 -5.59 33.96 24.47
N SER A 546 -5.35 33.37 25.64
CA SER A 546 -4.07 32.74 25.92
C SER A 546 -4.20 31.58 26.90
N GLY A 547 -3.28 30.63 26.78
CA GLY A 547 -3.03 29.62 27.81
C GLY A 547 -2.19 30.11 28.99
N ARG A 548 -1.65 31.33 28.91
CA ARG A 548 -0.78 31.94 29.93
C ARG A 548 -1.59 32.37 31.16
N ASP A 549 -0.88 32.50 32.29
CA ASP A 549 -1.48 32.96 33.54
C ASP A 549 -1.81 34.46 33.51
N LYS A 550 -2.61 34.89 34.49
CA LYS A 550 -3.10 36.27 34.63
C LYS A 550 -1.97 37.29 34.75
N SER A 551 -0.98 37.01 35.61
CA SER A 551 0.14 37.92 35.88
C SER A 551 0.97 38.18 34.64
N PHE A 552 1.22 37.13 33.85
CA PHE A 552 1.95 37.22 32.61
C PHE A 552 1.23 38.15 31.62
N LEU A 553 -0.08 37.94 31.39
CA LEU A 553 -0.85 38.78 30.46
C LEU A 553 -0.97 40.22 30.94
N GLU A 554 -1.11 40.47 32.24
CA GLU A 554 -1.14 41.83 32.80
C GLU A 554 0.17 42.59 32.58
N ASN A 555 1.29 41.91 32.72
CA ASN A 555 2.61 42.49 32.48
C ASN A 555 2.86 42.78 30.99
N GLN A 556 2.34 41.92 30.11
CA GLN A 556 2.52 42.06 28.67
C GLN A 556 1.66 43.17 28.05
N PHE A 557 0.41 43.30 28.52
CA PHE A 557 -0.58 44.23 27.98
C PHE A 557 -0.88 45.39 28.94
N THR A 558 0.09 45.75 29.78
CA THR A 558 -0.03 46.91 30.68
C THR A 558 -0.40 48.16 29.88
N ASP A 559 -1.32 48.95 30.45
CA ASP A 559 -1.84 50.21 29.90
C ASP A 559 -2.61 50.10 28.58
N MET A 560 -3.07 48.89 28.20
CA MET A 560 -3.92 48.69 27.03
C MET A 560 -5.38 48.41 27.40
N ASN A 561 -6.30 49.01 26.64
CA ASN A 561 -7.73 48.83 26.81
C ASN A 561 -8.24 47.57 26.08
N LEU A 562 -7.97 46.38 26.63
CA LEU A 562 -8.25 45.09 25.99
C LEU A 562 -9.09 44.18 26.90
N THR A 563 -9.83 43.25 26.30
CA THR A 563 -10.33 42.08 27.05
C THR A 563 -9.25 41.00 27.04
N LEU A 564 -8.85 40.52 28.21
CA LEU A 564 -7.85 39.46 28.35
C LEU A 564 -8.51 38.19 28.86
N VAL A 565 -8.18 37.07 28.24
CA VAL A 565 -8.65 35.73 28.59
C VAL A 565 -7.44 34.86 28.90
N ALA A 566 -7.29 34.49 30.17
CA ALA A 566 -6.15 33.72 30.67
C ALA A 566 -6.51 32.25 30.86
N GLU A 567 -5.48 31.41 30.88
CA GLU A 567 -5.54 29.98 31.19
C GLU A 567 -6.62 29.22 30.38
N HIS A 568 -6.69 29.51 29.07
CA HIS A 568 -7.66 28.94 28.14
C HIS A 568 -9.12 29.12 28.58
N GLY A 569 -9.52 30.38 28.83
CA GLY A 569 -10.92 30.70 29.13
C GLY A 569 -11.31 30.58 30.60
N LEU A 570 -10.35 30.34 31.50
CA LEU A 570 -10.63 30.19 32.92
C LEU A 570 -10.96 31.53 33.58
N PHE A 571 -10.15 32.53 33.25
CA PHE A 571 -10.27 33.87 33.78
C PHE A 571 -10.48 34.84 32.63
N ILE A 572 -11.35 35.80 32.85
CA ILE A 572 -11.57 36.91 31.93
C ILE A 572 -11.42 38.24 32.66
N LYS A 573 -10.79 39.20 32.01
CA LYS A 573 -10.69 40.58 32.47
C LYS A 573 -11.17 41.48 31.35
N HIS A 574 -12.25 42.21 31.59
CA HIS A 574 -12.70 43.27 30.69
C HIS A 574 -11.91 44.56 30.94
N PRO A 575 -11.90 45.49 29.97
CA PRO A 575 -11.50 46.87 30.16
C PRO A 575 -11.86 47.46 31.53
N TYR A 576 -10.86 47.94 32.27
CA TYR A 576 -11.03 48.60 33.58
C TYR A 576 -11.69 47.74 34.68
N GLU A 577 -11.85 46.44 34.46
CA GLU A 577 -12.36 45.49 35.46
C GLU A 577 -11.23 44.65 36.07
N THR A 578 -11.55 43.95 37.17
CA THR A 578 -10.69 42.93 37.76
C THR A 578 -10.94 41.56 37.11
N TRP A 579 -9.98 40.65 37.23
CA TRP A 579 -10.12 39.27 36.74
C TRP A 579 -11.30 38.57 37.40
N LYS A 580 -12.19 38.00 36.58
CA LYS A 580 -13.30 37.15 37.00
C LYS A 580 -13.02 35.71 36.60
N SER A 581 -13.20 34.78 37.54
CA SER A 581 -13.21 33.35 37.23
C SER A 581 -14.55 32.98 36.64
N LEU A 582 -14.56 32.36 35.46
CA LEU A 582 -15.79 31.92 34.80
C LEU A 582 -16.31 30.59 35.35
N VAL A 583 -15.45 29.84 36.05
CA VAL A 583 -15.78 28.52 36.59
C VAL A 583 -15.23 28.40 38.02
N ARG A 584 -15.96 27.71 38.90
CA ARG A 584 -15.50 27.33 40.25
C ARG A 584 -14.92 25.92 40.17
N PHE A 585 -13.72 25.71 40.71
CA PHE A 585 -13.07 24.39 40.73
C PHE A 585 -12.78 23.95 42.17
N GLU A 586 -12.96 22.67 42.42
CA GLU A 586 -12.42 21.99 43.59
C GLU A 586 -11.19 21.18 43.15
N THR A 587 -10.06 21.36 43.83
CA THR A 587 -8.78 20.69 43.48
C THR A 587 -8.62 19.32 44.13
N GLY A 588 -9.55 18.87 44.98
CA GLY A 588 -9.43 17.64 45.77
C GLY A 588 -9.41 16.34 44.95
N TRP A 589 -9.73 16.38 43.65
CA TRP A 589 -9.57 15.22 42.76
C TRP A 589 -8.09 14.91 42.48
N LYS A 590 -7.20 15.91 42.55
CA LYS A 590 -5.79 15.75 42.21
C LYS A 590 -5.09 14.76 43.16
N ASP A 591 -5.43 14.82 44.44
CA ASP A 591 -4.89 13.93 45.48
C ASP A 591 -5.22 12.46 45.22
N LYS A 592 -6.33 12.18 44.50
CA LYS A 592 -6.73 10.81 44.12
C LYS A 592 -6.05 10.32 42.84
N VAL A 593 -5.71 11.22 41.92
CA VAL A 593 -5.16 10.88 40.59
C VAL A 593 -3.63 10.83 40.60
N PHE A 594 -2.98 11.65 41.42
CA PHE A 594 -1.52 11.73 41.47
C PHE A 594 -0.81 10.39 41.79
N PRO A 595 -1.30 9.56 42.73
CA PRO A 595 -0.70 8.24 42.99
C PRO A 595 -0.76 7.31 41.78
N VAL A 596 -1.86 7.34 41.02
CA VAL A 596 -2.04 6.53 39.80
C VAL A 596 -1.06 6.96 38.73
N LEU A 597 -0.92 8.28 38.50
CA LEU A 597 0.03 8.80 37.51
C LEU A 597 1.48 8.51 37.89
N ARG A 598 1.79 8.50 39.19
CA ARG A 598 3.11 8.12 39.69
C ARG A 598 3.42 6.65 39.40
N ASP A 599 2.47 5.73 39.62
CA ASP A 599 2.63 4.32 39.27
C ASP A 599 2.88 4.12 37.75
N TYR A 600 2.23 4.91 36.89
CA TYR A 600 2.52 4.91 35.45
C TYR A 600 3.94 5.41 35.14
N VAL A 601 4.37 6.51 35.78
CA VAL A 601 5.72 7.06 35.59
C VAL A 601 6.79 6.08 36.07
N ASP A 602 6.58 5.44 37.22
CA ASP A 602 7.51 4.45 37.78
C ASP A 602 7.66 3.22 36.87
N ARG A 603 6.60 2.84 36.13
CA ARG A 603 6.61 1.72 35.18
C ARG A 603 7.10 2.11 33.78
N CYS A 604 7.29 3.39 33.49
CA CYS A 604 7.64 3.91 32.17
C CYS A 604 8.90 4.79 32.22
N SER A 605 10.06 4.17 32.02
CA SER A 605 11.36 4.83 31.99
C SER A 605 11.40 6.04 31.04
N GLY A 606 11.83 7.20 31.56
CA GLY A 606 11.95 8.44 30.78
C GLY A 606 10.68 9.30 30.74
N SER A 607 9.70 9.04 31.60
CA SER A 607 8.50 9.86 31.77
C SER A 607 8.54 10.67 33.08
N PHE A 608 7.82 11.80 33.14
CA PHE A 608 7.68 12.64 34.35
C PHE A 608 6.29 13.28 34.41
N ILE A 609 5.84 13.64 35.62
CA ILE A 609 4.57 14.34 35.84
C ILE A 609 4.80 15.85 35.79
N GLU A 610 4.12 16.54 34.88
CA GLU A 610 3.98 18.00 34.86
C GLU A 610 2.71 18.39 35.62
N GLU A 611 2.87 19.07 36.76
CA GLU A 611 1.75 19.57 37.56
C GLU A 611 1.46 21.04 37.25
N LYS A 612 0.18 21.39 36.95
CA LYS A 612 -0.26 22.78 36.77
C LYS A 612 -1.31 23.17 37.79
N MET A 613 -1.17 24.37 38.38
CA MET A 613 -1.91 24.86 39.55
C MET A 613 -3.42 24.58 39.50
N HIS A 614 -4.09 24.83 38.37
CA HIS A 614 -5.57 24.83 38.34
C HIS A 614 -6.22 23.78 37.44
N ARG A 615 -5.47 22.95 36.70
CA ARG A 615 -6.13 22.28 35.57
C ARG A 615 -5.61 20.91 35.13
N TRP A 616 -4.39 20.46 35.46
CA TRP A 616 -3.86 19.22 34.86
C TRP A 616 -2.77 18.50 35.66
N PHE A 617 -2.67 17.20 35.41
CA PHE A 617 -1.41 16.46 35.38
C PHE A 617 -1.15 16.01 33.93
N GLY A 618 0.08 16.13 33.46
CA GLY A 618 0.51 15.51 32.20
C GLY A 618 1.67 14.56 32.48
N ILE A 619 1.65 13.35 31.89
CA ILE A 619 2.86 12.54 31.81
C ILE A 619 3.57 12.93 30.52
N SER A 620 4.79 13.43 30.64
CA SER A 620 5.66 13.79 29.52
C SER A 620 6.87 12.87 29.51
N GLY A 621 7.08 12.16 28.40
CA GLY A 621 8.27 11.35 28.17
C GLY A 621 8.58 11.27 26.68
N MET A 622 9.76 10.72 26.35
CA MET A 622 10.35 10.73 25.00
C MET A 622 9.47 10.08 23.89
N TRP A 623 8.31 9.47 24.24
CA TRP A 623 7.46 8.70 23.33
C TRP A 623 5.93 8.85 23.50
N THR A 624 5.40 9.63 24.46
CA THR A 624 3.94 9.83 24.59
C THR A 624 3.60 11.06 25.45
N ARG A 625 2.54 11.80 25.09
CA ARG A 625 1.94 12.87 25.90
C ARG A 625 0.50 12.48 26.21
N ILE A 626 0.20 12.14 27.47
CA ILE A 626 -1.16 11.81 27.91
C ILE A 626 -1.70 13.00 28.71
N LEU A 627 -2.83 13.57 28.23
CA LEU A 627 -3.53 14.70 28.84
C LEU A 627 -4.83 14.21 29.49
N PHE A 628 -5.01 14.46 30.79
CA PHE A 628 -6.27 14.17 31.49
C PHE A 628 -7.04 15.46 31.75
N SER A 629 -8.14 15.71 31.03
CA SER A 629 -9.06 16.84 31.30
C SER A 629 -10.24 16.39 32.13
N CYS A 630 -10.65 17.22 33.09
CA CYS A 630 -11.97 17.15 33.66
C CYS A 630 -12.76 18.34 33.12
N VAL A 631 -13.66 18.09 32.16
CA VAL A 631 -14.75 19.02 31.85
C VAL A 631 -15.85 18.70 32.85
N SER A 632 -16.17 19.63 33.74
CA SER A 632 -17.35 19.49 34.59
C SER A 632 -18.58 19.46 33.68
N MET A 633 -19.23 18.30 33.57
CA MET A 633 -20.64 18.26 33.19
C MET A 633 -21.43 18.89 34.34
N GLY A 634 -21.88 20.13 34.13
CA GLY A 634 -22.84 20.84 34.95
C GLY A 634 -23.95 21.34 34.06
#